data_AF-A0A434TH07-F1
#
_entry.id   AF-A0A434TH07-F1
#
_cell.length_a   1.000
_cell.length_b   1.000
_cell.length_c   1.000
_cell.angle_alpha   90.00
_cell.angle_beta   90.00
_cell.angle_gamma   90.00
#
_symmetry.space_group_name_H-M   'P 1'
#
loop_
_entity.id
_entity.type
_entity.pdbx_description
1 polymer ?
#
loop_
_entity_poly.entity_id
_entity_poly.type
_entity_poly.pdbx_seq_one_letter_code
_entity_poly.pdbx_strand_id
1 'polypeptide(L)'
;MMDFAPALLPLDATVLPVISRAMRRFGQNERSLFSFLSSTEPCGLMAHAQRPVDGFRPYRLHDFFDYLTANFASLLGSGAHATRWNQIREILRSAETRAADEEAVLKTVALLNLIDDPSLPPTREAVLLAVAGVDKRATDRAKAAITRLSHEARILYDRGAAGALCLWPHTSVDLDEAFAAAERAIGPIDKTFDHLKRLVRTDPIVARRHYVERGALRHFELICLDSGRFEHEVQTAIEPGTHAPDGRVVLLLSTTEQAREDAWNRLAHCTLPETTVVGLPRPTAGLDPLLRDVLAWRWVRDHVPALAGDRIARTEVSRQLALAEERLTRTLGGLLDVRGSAAAGIRWRDRDGERQFASSRSFVSHLSDLCDRAFSLCPRVSNELINRRTLSTAAARARSLLIEALATNADQPGLGLSSQNTPPERAIYLSVLQKGGIHVQRQGRWEVRIPEGDEDRLNFAPALNAIARILKAVDKPVGYEVLATRLRGADFGMRDGLIPLVIAIYLRASWHETAVYEDGTYLEQVGGPEFTRITKEPEHFEFQHCAIEGVRAELYVQLGAALETRLSERPALLDIVRPLMTFVGKQLPDHSRRTRRLSPATLAARSALLSGRDPSALLFTDLPKAFDLEAIGPQTLPGSEAVARYVKAMAGAIRELRDAYPRLLTRLAAALGAALETDEDLAKLRAPVLLRGRALVPALVEPELRAFVLRLADEKLDDTAWLESIASFVARKPAERWTDSDEEEFHQRLAFFTRRFRQVETIHFPGQGDDDSAYRIAVTCADGRQIERIFRTTAEQEAAIKRAETELAPLLERAGRIGRIAAARLLLAAAGDEDADVETSPKAGST
;
A
#
# COMPACT_ATOMS: atom_id res chain seq x y z
N MET A 1 -75.79 11.39 53.39
CA MET A 1 -75.47 10.53 52.24
C MET A 1 -74.47 11.16 51.28
N MET A 2 -74.52 12.47 51.00
CA MET A 2 -73.52 13.16 50.14
C MET A 2 -72.08 13.12 50.70
N ASP A 3 -71.89 13.20 52.03
CA ASP A 3 -70.55 13.22 52.64
C ASP A 3 -69.73 11.92 52.48
N PHE A 4 -70.38 10.80 52.18
CA PHE A 4 -69.71 9.50 51.98
C PHE A 4 -69.29 9.23 50.52
N ALA A 5 -69.83 9.98 49.55
CA ALA A 5 -69.55 9.76 48.13
C ALA A 5 -68.08 10.02 47.74
N PRO A 6 -67.39 11.06 48.27
CA PRO A 6 -65.96 11.26 48.05
C PRO A 6 -65.07 10.17 48.66
N ALA A 7 -65.54 9.45 49.69
CA ALA A 7 -64.76 8.41 50.36
C ALA A 7 -64.80 7.04 49.64
N LEU A 8 -65.70 6.86 48.67
CA LEU A 8 -65.94 5.58 47.98
C LEU A 8 -65.16 5.39 46.67
N LEU A 9 -64.42 6.42 46.21
CA LEU A 9 -63.77 6.55 44.89
C LEU A 9 -63.53 5.23 44.09
N PRO A 10 -64.48 4.81 43.25
CA PRO A 10 -64.32 3.70 42.33
C PRO A 10 -64.13 4.28 40.94
N LEU A 11 -62.89 4.68 40.66
CA LEU A 11 -62.45 4.78 39.28
C LEU A 11 -62.50 3.37 38.70
N ASP A 12 -63.20 3.18 37.58
CA ASP A 12 -63.21 1.87 36.94
C ASP A 12 -61.79 1.51 36.50
N ALA A 13 -61.37 0.25 36.73
CA ALA A 13 -60.01 -0.19 36.48
C ALA A 13 -59.56 -0.01 35.02
N THR A 14 -60.52 0.01 34.08
CA THR A 14 -60.26 0.24 32.64
C THR A 14 -59.79 1.68 32.35
N VAL A 15 -60.03 2.63 33.24
CA VAL A 15 -59.75 4.06 33.01
C VAL A 15 -58.28 4.41 33.27
N LEU A 16 -57.65 3.75 34.24
CA LEU A 16 -56.25 3.99 34.63
C LEU A 16 -55.23 3.92 33.47
N PRO A 17 -55.18 2.83 32.67
CA PRO A 17 -54.20 2.76 31.58
C PRO A 17 -54.45 3.82 30.50
N VAL A 18 -55.72 4.21 30.30
CA VAL A 18 -56.12 5.18 29.30
C VAL A 18 -55.78 6.61 29.73
N ILE A 19 -56.00 6.97 31.01
CA ILE A 19 -55.62 8.28 31.56
C ILE A 19 -54.11 8.52 31.37
N SER A 20 -53.29 7.54 31.76
CA SER A 20 -51.83 7.69 31.65
C SER A 20 -51.40 8.00 30.21
N ARG A 21 -52.00 7.31 29.24
CA ARG A 21 -51.68 7.51 27.81
C ARG A 21 -52.23 8.83 27.27
N ALA A 22 -53.46 9.21 27.65
CA ALA A 22 -54.08 10.45 27.24
C ALA A 22 -53.34 11.67 27.81
N MET A 23 -52.96 11.66 29.09
CA MET A 23 -52.24 12.78 29.71
C MET A 23 -50.84 12.97 29.17
N ARG A 24 -50.19 11.88 28.74
CA ARG A 24 -48.91 11.96 28.02
C ARG A 24 -49.02 12.53 26.62
N ARG A 25 -50.16 12.28 25.95
CA ARG A 25 -50.34 12.59 24.52
C ARG A 25 -51.00 13.95 24.29
N PHE A 26 -51.87 14.40 25.19
CA PHE A 26 -52.68 15.62 25.05
C PHE A 26 -52.50 16.63 26.19
N GLY A 27 -51.85 16.24 27.30
CA GLY A 27 -51.63 17.08 28.46
C GLY A 27 -50.15 17.32 28.77
N GLN A 28 -49.86 17.85 29.97
CA GLN A 28 -48.52 18.08 30.50
C GLN A 28 -48.09 16.94 31.44
N ASN A 29 -48.35 15.68 31.05
CA ASN A 29 -48.05 14.49 31.84
C ASN A 29 -48.62 14.59 33.29
N GLU A 30 -47.73 14.71 34.27
CA GLU A 30 -48.02 14.70 35.71
C GLU A 30 -48.92 15.85 36.13
N ARG A 31 -48.72 17.07 35.59
CA ARG A 31 -49.52 18.23 35.99
C ARG A 31 -50.99 18.07 35.59
N SER A 32 -51.25 17.50 34.42
CA SER A 32 -52.61 17.22 33.95
C SER A 32 -53.25 16.05 34.69
N LEU A 33 -52.46 15.04 35.09
CA LEU A 33 -52.94 13.95 35.93
C LEU A 33 -53.35 14.44 37.32
N PHE A 34 -52.55 15.29 37.96
CA PHE A 34 -52.90 15.90 39.25
C PHE A 34 -54.14 16.79 39.14
N SER A 35 -54.31 17.54 38.04
CA SER A 35 -55.54 18.30 37.80
C SER A 35 -56.75 17.38 37.74
N PHE A 36 -56.70 16.31 36.94
CA PHE A 36 -57.81 15.36 36.83
C PHE A 36 -58.20 14.70 38.18
N LEU A 37 -57.21 14.32 38.98
CA LEU A 37 -57.42 13.60 40.24
C LEU A 37 -57.91 14.51 41.38
N SER A 38 -57.41 15.73 41.48
CA SER A 38 -57.55 16.55 42.70
C SER A 38 -58.29 17.87 42.48
N SER A 39 -58.51 18.32 41.24
CA SER A 39 -59.22 19.57 40.96
C SER A 39 -60.73 19.38 40.84
N THR A 40 -61.48 20.47 41.01
CA THR A 40 -62.94 20.53 40.77
C THR A 40 -63.26 20.97 39.34
N GLU A 41 -62.46 20.56 38.36
CA GLU A 41 -62.72 20.83 36.94
C GLU A 41 -64.03 20.13 36.48
N PRO A 42 -64.77 20.73 35.53
CA PRO A 42 -65.95 20.10 34.95
C PRO A 42 -65.66 18.69 34.42
N CYS A 43 -66.55 17.74 34.69
CA CYS A 43 -66.39 16.31 34.34
C CYS A 43 -65.16 15.61 34.95
N GLY A 44 -64.41 16.27 35.84
CA GLY A 44 -63.28 15.67 36.56
C GLY A 44 -63.68 14.65 37.62
N LEU A 45 -62.70 13.96 38.20
CA LEU A 45 -62.95 12.87 39.13
C LEU A 45 -63.63 13.34 40.43
N MET A 46 -63.19 14.48 40.98
CA MET A 46 -63.81 15.07 42.19
C MET A 46 -65.22 15.56 41.93
N ALA A 47 -65.49 16.16 40.76
CA ALA A 47 -66.83 16.59 40.37
C ALA A 47 -67.80 15.41 40.24
N HIS A 48 -67.32 14.25 39.77
CA HIS A 48 -68.11 13.01 39.74
C HIS A 48 -68.35 12.43 41.13
N ALA A 49 -67.36 12.51 42.02
CA ALA A 49 -67.44 12.00 43.39
C ALA A 49 -68.41 12.79 44.30
N GLN A 50 -68.80 14.01 43.91
CA GLN A 50 -69.79 14.84 44.61
C GLN A 50 -71.25 14.49 44.27
N ARG A 51 -71.50 13.52 43.37
CA ARG A 51 -72.85 13.09 43.01
C ARG A 51 -73.54 12.33 44.17
N PRO A 52 -74.88 12.40 44.28
CA PRO A 52 -75.63 11.62 45.27
C PRO A 52 -75.33 10.12 45.17
N VAL A 53 -75.29 9.42 46.32
CA VAL A 53 -75.00 7.98 46.40
C VAL A 53 -76.12 7.13 45.78
N ASP A 54 -77.35 7.64 45.81
CA ASP A 54 -78.50 7.01 45.15
C ASP A 54 -78.36 7.16 43.63
N GLY A 55 -78.01 6.07 42.93
CA GLY A 55 -77.64 6.07 41.51
C GLY A 55 -76.14 6.21 41.22
N PHE A 56 -75.30 6.03 42.23
CA PHE A 56 -73.85 6.10 42.07
C PHE A 56 -73.31 5.04 41.09
N ARG A 57 -72.50 5.48 40.12
CA ARG A 57 -71.77 4.62 39.17
C ARG A 57 -70.26 4.92 39.20
N PRO A 58 -69.39 3.93 39.01
CA PRO A 58 -67.96 4.16 38.83
C PRO A 58 -67.66 5.15 37.70
N TYR A 59 -66.57 5.91 37.83
CA TYR A 59 -66.11 6.80 36.76
C TYR A 59 -65.52 5.94 35.62
N ARG A 60 -66.06 6.06 34.41
CA ARG A 60 -65.74 5.20 33.25
C ARG A 60 -65.09 5.98 32.10
N LEU A 61 -64.65 5.26 31.05
CA LEU A 61 -63.96 5.85 29.91
C LEU A 61 -64.77 6.91 29.16
N HIS A 62 -66.09 6.75 29.04
CA HIS A 62 -66.93 7.76 28.41
C HIS A 62 -67.04 9.05 29.25
N ASP A 63 -67.01 8.96 30.59
CA ASP A 63 -66.95 10.14 31.47
C ASP A 63 -65.58 10.85 31.29
N PHE A 64 -64.49 10.07 31.14
CA PHE A 64 -63.16 10.62 30.86
C PHE A 64 -63.06 11.30 29.49
N PHE A 65 -63.75 10.77 28.48
CA PHE A 65 -63.87 11.44 27.19
C PHE A 65 -64.52 12.82 27.32
N ASP A 66 -65.58 12.94 28.12
CA ASP A 66 -66.24 14.22 28.38
C ASP A 66 -65.31 15.20 29.12
N TYR A 67 -64.51 14.70 30.07
CA TYR A 67 -63.47 15.50 30.74
C TYR A 67 -62.42 16.07 29.76
N LEU A 68 -61.89 15.23 28.85
CA LEU A 68 -60.95 15.69 27.84
C LEU A 68 -61.60 16.70 26.89
N THR A 69 -62.85 16.47 26.51
CA THR A 69 -63.61 17.39 25.65
C THR A 69 -63.81 18.75 26.31
N ALA A 70 -64.13 18.78 27.61
CA ALA A 70 -64.41 20.02 28.34
C ALA A 70 -63.14 20.82 28.68
N ASN A 71 -62.05 20.15 29.09
CA ASN A 71 -60.88 20.82 29.66
C ASN A 71 -59.68 20.89 28.70
N PHE A 72 -59.65 20.07 27.65
CA PHE A 72 -58.53 20.02 26.68
C PHE A 72 -58.97 20.40 25.25
N ALA A 73 -60.12 21.05 25.06
CA ALA A 73 -60.68 21.38 23.75
C ALA A 73 -59.69 22.14 22.82
N SER A 74 -58.94 23.11 23.35
CA SER A 74 -57.98 23.92 22.59
C SER A 74 -56.73 23.12 22.17
N LEU A 75 -56.28 22.21 23.03
CA LEU A 75 -55.14 21.31 22.78
C LEU A 75 -55.52 20.20 21.80
N LEU A 76 -56.74 19.66 21.90
CA LEU A 76 -57.27 18.66 20.97
C LEU A 76 -57.56 19.25 19.58
N GLY A 77 -57.91 20.55 19.51
CA GLY A 77 -58.18 21.28 18.27
C GLY A 77 -56.94 21.81 17.55
N SER A 78 -55.73 21.63 18.10
CA SER A 78 -54.48 22.13 17.52
C SER A 78 -53.45 21.00 17.30
N GLY A 79 -52.54 21.17 16.34
CA GLY A 79 -51.49 20.19 16.04
C GLY A 79 -51.92 18.99 15.19
N ALA A 80 -51.10 17.94 15.18
CA ALA A 80 -51.23 16.77 14.29
C ALA A 80 -52.50 15.93 14.52
N HIS A 81 -53.16 16.08 15.67
CA HIS A 81 -54.36 15.32 16.05
C HIS A 81 -55.67 16.07 15.82
N ALA A 82 -55.60 17.37 15.49
CA ALA A 82 -56.77 18.22 15.27
C ALA A 82 -57.72 17.66 14.21
N THR A 83 -57.18 17.10 13.13
CA THR A 83 -58.01 16.53 12.06
C THR A 83 -58.78 15.29 12.50
N ARG A 84 -58.14 14.41 13.28
CA ARG A 84 -58.79 13.19 13.81
C ARG A 84 -59.82 13.56 14.89
N TRP A 85 -59.50 14.53 15.74
CA TRP A 85 -60.43 15.05 16.74
C TRP A 85 -61.69 15.66 16.12
N ASN A 86 -61.54 16.53 15.12
CA ASN A 86 -62.68 17.14 14.42
C ASN A 86 -63.56 16.09 13.71
N GLN A 87 -62.95 15.04 13.16
CA GLN A 87 -63.69 13.92 12.57
C GLN A 87 -64.49 13.14 13.60
N ILE A 88 -63.87 12.77 14.73
CA ILE A 88 -64.57 12.09 15.83
C ILE A 88 -65.74 12.94 16.33
N ARG A 89 -65.54 14.25 16.49
CA ARG A 89 -66.62 15.18 16.87
C ARG A 89 -67.75 15.21 15.86
N GLU A 90 -67.45 15.21 14.57
CA GLU A 90 -68.47 15.23 13.52
C GLU A 90 -69.25 13.90 13.45
N ILE A 91 -68.57 12.77 13.63
CA ILE A 91 -69.20 11.44 13.75
C ILE A 91 -70.11 11.38 14.98
N LEU A 92 -69.63 11.84 16.14
CA LEU A 92 -70.44 11.86 17.37
C LEU A 92 -71.64 12.82 17.27
N ARG A 93 -71.50 13.94 16.56
CA ARG A 93 -72.59 14.92 16.33
C ARG A 93 -73.65 14.41 15.35
N SER A 94 -73.24 13.64 14.35
CA SER A 94 -74.13 13.05 13.35
C SER A 94 -74.74 11.70 13.78
N ALA A 95 -74.18 11.06 14.82
CA ALA A 95 -74.69 9.82 15.37
C ALA A 95 -76.03 10.02 16.10
N GLU A 96 -77.12 9.50 15.54
CA GLU A 96 -78.41 9.41 16.22
C GLU A 96 -78.39 8.29 17.28
N THR A 97 -78.00 8.66 18.51
CA THR A 97 -78.04 7.74 19.66
C THR A 97 -79.45 7.67 20.25
N ARG A 98 -79.95 6.45 20.47
CA ARG A 98 -81.29 6.19 21.04
C ARG A 98 -81.28 5.92 22.54
N ALA A 99 -80.12 5.57 23.08
CA ALA A 99 -79.94 5.20 24.48
C ALA A 99 -78.59 5.69 25.01
N ALA A 100 -78.52 5.95 26.33
CA ALA A 100 -77.29 6.38 26.99
C ALA A 100 -76.13 5.36 26.85
N ASP A 101 -76.45 4.07 26.73
CA ASP A 101 -75.46 3.01 26.51
C ASP A 101 -74.82 3.12 25.10
N GLU A 102 -75.54 3.61 24.08
CA GLU A 102 -74.99 3.84 22.74
C GLU A 102 -74.00 5.01 22.75
N GLU A 103 -74.35 6.10 23.43
CA GLU A 103 -73.46 7.25 23.60
C GLU A 103 -72.19 6.86 24.37
N ALA A 104 -72.33 6.05 25.42
CA ALA A 104 -71.19 5.55 26.20
C ALA A 104 -70.26 4.67 25.35
N VAL A 105 -70.80 3.78 24.51
CA VAL A 105 -70.01 2.96 23.57
C VAL A 105 -69.28 3.85 22.56
N LEU A 106 -69.95 4.80 21.93
CA LEU A 106 -69.34 5.68 20.93
C LEU A 106 -68.22 6.54 21.53
N LYS A 107 -68.43 7.14 22.70
CA LYS A 107 -67.41 7.94 23.41
C LYS A 107 -66.21 7.09 23.83
N THR A 108 -66.45 5.84 24.24
CA THR A 108 -65.38 4.91 24.62
C THR A 108 -64.52 4.52 23.41
N VAL A 109 -65.15 4.16 22.29
CA VAL A 109 -64.42 3.85 21.05
C VAL A 109 -63.71 5.09 20.51
N ALA A 110 -64.37 6.26 20.55
CA ALA A 110 -63.81 7.55 20.17
C ALA A 110 -62.50 7.86 20.92
N LEU A 111 -62.52 7.71 22.24
CA LEU A 111 -61.37 7.96 23.09
C LEU A 111 -60.19 7.04 22.74
N LEU A 112 -60.45 5.74 22.59
CA LEU A 112 -59.41 4.77 22.26
C LEU A 112 -58.87 4.97 20.83
N ASN A 113 -59.73 5.33 19.87
CA ASN A 113 -59.32 5.70 18.51
C ASN A 113 -58.57 7.03 18.44
N LEU A 114 -58.88 7.99 19.32
CA LEU A 114 -58.18 9.26 19.43
C LEU A 114 -56.77 9.05 19.99
N ILE A 115 -56.65 8.24 21.04
CA ILE A 115 -55.38 7.87 21.65
C ILE A 115 -54.55 7.02 20.70
N ASP A 116 -55.17 6.16 19.89
CA ASP A 116 -54.53 5.35 18.83
C ASP A 116 -53.23 4.69 19.28
N ASP A 117 -53.34 3.91 20.36
CA ASP A 117 -52.22 3.16 20.91
C ASP A 117 -52.40 1.66 20.69
N PRO A 118 -51.43 0.95 20.10
CA PRO A 118 -51.53 -0.49 19.86
C PRO A 118 -51.73 -1.34 21.11
N SER A 119 -51.32 -0.85 22.29
CA SER A 119 -51.52 -1.57 23.57
C SER A 119 -52.92 -1.43 24.15
N LEU A 120 -53.75 -0.53 23.60
CA LEU A 120 -55.13 -0.28 24.02
C LEU A 120 -56.10 -0.45 22.84
N PRO A 121 -56.13 -1.64 22.20
CA PRO A 121 -57.02 -1.86 21.08
C PRO A 121 -58.48 -1.82 21.58
N PRO A 122 -59.38 -1.08 20.90
CA PRO A 122 -60.81 -1.01 21.24
C PRO A 122 -61.55 -2.29 20.85
N THR A 123 -61.14 -3.46 21.37
CA THR A 123 -61.82 -4.72 21.06
C THR A 123 -63.25 -4.72 21.60
N ARG A 124 -64.13 -5.54 21.01
CA ARG A 124 -65.50 -5.71 21.52
C ARG A 124 -65.52 -6.00 23.02
N GLU A 125 -64.64 -6.89 23.49
CA GLU A 125 -64.51 -7.22 24.91
C GLU A 125 -64.03 -6.04 25.76
N ALA A 126 -63.02 -5.29 25.30
CA ALA A 126 -62.49 -4.13 26.02
C ALA A 126 -63.53 -3.01 26.15
N VAL A 127 -64.30 -2.76 25.08
CA VAL A 127 -65.37 -1.75 25.08
C VAL A 127 -66.52 -2.17 25.98
N LEU A 128 -66.92 -3.46 25.94
CA LEU A 128 -67.94 -3.99 26.86
C LEU A 128 -67.51 -3.86 28.32
N LEU A 129 -66.26 -4.19 28.64
CA LEU A 129 -65.73 -4.07 29.99
C LEU A 129 -65.71 -2.60 30.44
N ALA A 130 -65.28 -1.67 29.59
CA ALA A 130 -65.21 -0.24 29.93
C ALA A 130 -66.60 0.40 30.13
N VAL A 131 -67.60 0.00 29.34
CA VAL A 131 -68.96 0.59 29.39
C VAL A 131 -69.83 -0.08 30.45
N ALA A 132 -69.78 -1.41 30.57
CA ALA A 132 -70.67 -2.19 31.43
C ALA A 132 -70.00 -2.73 32.70
N GLY A 133 -68.68 -2.92 32.71
CA GLY A 133 -67.97 -3.51 33.85
C GLY A 133 -68.39 -4.97 34.06
N VAL A 134 -68.70 -5.35 35.30
CA VAL A 134 -69.13 -6.72 35.67
C VAL A 134 -70.65 -6.91 35.72
N ASP A 135 -71.45 -5.87 35.48
CA ASP A 135 -72.92 -5.98 35.49
C ASP A 135 -73.45 -6.62 34.21
N LYS A 136 -73.96 -7.85 34.32
CA LYS A 136 -74.54 -8.62 33.21
C LYS A 136 -75.64 -7.86 32.45
N ARG A 137 -76.53 -7.15 33.16
CA ARG A 137 -77.63 -6.42 32.50
C ARG A 137 -77.10 -5.23 31.69
N ALA A 138 -76.09 -4.54 32.20
CA ALA A 138 -75.39 -3.48 31.46
C ALA A 138 -74.59 -4.06 30.27
N THR A 139 -73.99 -5.24 30.43
CA THR A 139 -73.26 -5.91 29.34
C THR A 139 -74.19 -6.26 28.18
N ASP A 140 -75.38 -6.78 28.44
CA ASP A 140 -76.34 -7.13 27.39
C ASP A 140 -76.84 -5.88 26.64
N ARG A 141 -77.08 -4.76 27.35
CA ARG A 141 -77.41 -3.48 26.72
C ARG A 141 -76.26 -2.92 25.88
N ALA A 142 -75.02 -3.00 26.38
CA ALA A 142 -73.84 -2.56 25.64
C ALA A 142 -73.57 -3.44 24.39
N LYS A 143 -73.84 -4.76 24.46
CA LYS A 143 -73.77 -5.65 23.29
C LYS A 143 -74.82 -5.28 22.24
N ALA A 144 -76.05 -5.01 22.66
CA ALA A 144 -77.10 -4.55 21.77
C ALA A 144 -76.73 -3.19 21.12
N ALA A 145 -76.17 -2.27 21.92
CA ALA A 145 -75.67 -0.98 21.43
C ALA A 145 -74.56 -1.14 20.38
N ILE A 146 -73.53 -1.97 20.63
CA ILE A 146 -72.47 -2.26 19.64
C ILE A 146 -73.07 -2.86 18.36
N THR A 147 -73.99 -3.84 18.49
CA THR A 147 -74.61 -4.50 17.34
C THR A 147 -75.40 -3.51 16.49
N ARG A 148 -76.20 -2.63 17.11
CA ARG A 148 -76.95 -1.60 16.40
C ARG A 148 -76.04 -0.58 15.73
N LEU A 149 -75.06 -0.07 16.48
CA LEU A 149 -74.10 0.93 15.98
C LEU A 149 -73.24 0.40 14.83
N SER A 150 -72.98 -0.91 14.79
CA SER A 150 -72.27 -1.57 13.69
C SER A 150 -73.17 -1.92 12.49
N HIS A 151 -74.33 -2.55 12.71
CA HIS A 151 -75.13 -3.11 11.61
C HIS A 151 -76.24 -2.16 11.10
N GLU A 152 -76.93 -1.46 12.00
CA GLU A 152 -78.04 -0.56 11.62
C GLU A 152 -77.54 0.85 11.33
N ALA A 153 -76.81 1.46 12.27
CA ALA A 153 -76.35 2.84 12.14
C ALA A 153 -75.07 2.97 11.29
N ARG A 154 -74.33 1.87 11.10
CA ARG A 154 -73.07 1.80 10.32
C ARG A 154 -72.03 2.86 10.70
N ILE A 155 -71.86 3.06 12.01
CA ILE A 155 -70.92 4.03 12.60
C ILE A 155 -69.66 3.31 13.15
N LEU A 156 -69.83 2.09 13.65
CA LEU A 156 -68.75 1.25 14.19
C LEU A 156 -68.37 0.13 13.23
N TYR A 157 -67.09 0.05 12.89
CA TYR A 157 -66.54 -0.97 12.00
C TYR A 157 -65.48 -1.81 12.71
N ASP A 158 -65.36 -3.08 12.31
CA ASP A 158 -64.36 -3.99 12.86
C ASP A 158 -63.05 -3.88 12.04
N ARG A 159 -61.90 -3.66 12.69
CA ARG A 159 -60.58 -3.53 12.03
C ARG A 159 -60.00 -4.92 11.70
N GLY A 160 -60.74 -5.74 10.96
CA GLY A 160 -60.33 -7.06 10.49
C GLY A 160 -59.96 -8.04 11.61
N ALA A 161 -59.03 -8.96 11.34
CA ALA A 161 -58.70 -10.12 12.20
C ALA A 161 -58.25 -9.80 13.64
N ALA A 162 -57.97 -8.54 13.98
CA ALA A 162 -57.59 -8.11 15.34
C ALA A 162 -58.79 -7.75 16.25
N GLY A 163 -60.02 -7.73 15.71
CA GLY A 163 -61.26 -7.56 16.49
C GLY A 163 -61.46 -6.19 17.13
N ALA A 164 -60.76 -5.15 16.64
CA ALA A 164 -60.76 -3.81 17.22
C ALA A 164 -61.78 -2.89 16.53
N LEU A 165 -62.64 -2.23 17.30
CA LEU A 165 -63.68 -1.33 16.82
C LEU A 165 -63.12 0.04 16.42
N CYS A 166 -63.52 0.53 15.25
CA CYS A 166 -63.17 1.85 14.74
C CYS A 166 -64.41 2.69 14.49
N LEU A 167 -64.32 3.98 14.79
CA LEU A 167 -65.17 4.99 14.19
C LEU A 167 -64.69 5.20 12.75
N TRP A 168 -65.47 4.70 11.81
CA TRP A 168 -65.20 4.90 10.40
C TRP A 168 -66.23 5.89 9.87
N PRO A 169 -65.81 7.05 9.32
CA PRO A 169 -66.76 7.88 8.58
C PRO A 169 -67.24 7.10 7.36
N HIS A 170 -68.31 7.57 6.71
CA HIS A 170 -68.77 7.00 5.44
C HIS A 170 -67.69 7.20 4.34
N THR A 171 -66.66 6.36 4.33
CA THR A 171 -65.63 6.33 3.29
C THR A 171 -66.18 5.61 2.07
N SER A 172 -65.71 5.99 0.89
CA SER A 172 -66.09 5.34 -0.36
C SER A 172 -65.39 3.98 -0.61
N VAL A 173 -64.47 3.55 0.27
CA VAL A 173 -63.61 2.37 0.05
C VAL A 173 -63.81 1.32 1.13
N ASP A 174 -64.24 0.12 0.70
CA ASP A 174 -64.22 -1.09 1.53
C ASP A 174 -62.81 -1.70 1.50
N LEU A 175 -62.08 -1.59 2.61
CA LEU A 175 -60.70 -2.07 2.71
C LEU A 175 -60.63 -3.61 2.83
N ASP A 176 -61.66 -4.26 3.37
CA ASP A 176 -61.70 -5.72 3.50
C ASP A 176 -61.94 -6.36 2.13
N GLU A 177 -62.85 -5.77 1.33
CA GLU A 177 -63.05 -6.18 -0.05
C GLU A 177 -61.79 -5.93 -0.90
N ALA A 178 -61.14 -4.77 -0.73
CA ALA A 178 -59.89 -4.44 -1.42
C ALA A 178 -58.75 -5.41 -1.07
N PHE A 179 -58.63 -5.79 0.20
CA PHE A 179 -57.63 -6.77 0.65
C PHE A 179 -57.93 -8.17 0.09
N ALA A 180 -59.18 -8.63 0.15
CA ALA A 180 -59.57 -9.91 -0.43
C ALA A 180 -59.42 -9.95 -1.97
N ALA A 181 -59.59 -8.81 -2.65
CA ALA A 181 -59.25 -8.67 -4.06
C ALA A 181 -57.74 -8.75 -4.31
N ALA A 182 -56.93 -8.13 -3.44
CA ALA A 182 -55.47 -8.20 -3.49
C ALA A 182 -54.97 -9.64 -3.30
N GLU A 183 -55.52 -10.40 -2.34
CA GLU A 183 -55.15 -11.80 -2.12
C GLU A 183 -55.43 -12.68 -3.34
N ARG A 184 -56.58 -12.45 -4.00
CA ARG A 184 -56.93 -13.14 -5.26
C ARG A 184 -56.01 -12.75 -6.41
N ALA A 185 -55.63 -11.48 -6.50
CA ALA A 185 -54.74 -10.96 -7.55
C ALA A 185 -53.29 -11.44 -7.40
N ILE A 186 -52.80 -11.63 -6.17
CA ILE A 186 -51.43 -12.08 -5.89
C ILE A 186 -51.26 -13.58 -6.18
N GLY A 187 -52.29 -14.40 -5.96
CA GLY A 187 -52.22 -15.85 -6.20
C GLY A 187 -51.24 -16.60 -5.28
N PRO A 188 -50.86 -17.85 -5.61
CA PRO A 188 -49.85 -18.60 -4.87
C PRO A 188 -48.45 -17.96 -5.05
N ILE A 189 -47.68 -17.87 -3.96
CA ILE A 189 -46.34 -17.29 -4.00
C ILE A 189 -45.35 -18.40 -4.38
N ASP A 190 -45.12 -18.60 -5.68
CA ASP A 190 -44.20 -19.65 -6.15
C ASP A 190 -42.72 -19.32 -5.87
N LYS A 191 -42.41 -18.06 -5.51
CA LYS A 191 -41.05 -17.54 -5.28
C LYS A 191 -40.89 -16.86 -3.92
N THR A 192 -41.45 -17.44 -2.85
CA THR A 192 -41.39 -16.87 -1.49
C THR A 192 -39.95 -16.52 -1.10
N PHE A 193 -39.00 -17.42 -1.41
CA PHE A 193 -37.60 -17.25 -1.08
C PHE A 193 -36.94 -16.00 -1.73
N ASP A 194 -37.27 -15.68 -2.98
CA ASP A 194 -36.69 -14.51 -3.67
C ASP A 194 -37.12 -13.19 -3.02
N HIS A 195 -38.36 -13.14 -2.53
CA HIS A 195 -38.87 -12.00 -1.78
C HIS A 195 -38.26 -11.92 -0.38
N LEU A 196 -38.12 -13.06 0.30
CA LEU A 196 -37.48 -13.14 1.62
C LEU A 196 -36.00 -12.74 1.56
N LYS A 197 -35.26 -13.15 0.53
CA LYS A 197 -33.85 -12.80 0.33
C LYS A 197 -33.60 -11.28 0.29
N ARG A 198 -34.56 -10.51 -0.23
CA ARG A 198 -34.50 -9.03 -0.25
C ARG A 198 -34.77 -8.37 1.10
N LEU A 199 -35.42 -9.10 2.01
CA LEU A 199 -35.85 -8.62 3.33
C LEU A 199 -34.90 -9.07 4.45
N VAL A 200 -34.11 -10.13 4.24
CA VAL A 200 -33.11 -10.60 5.20
C VAL A 200 -31.87 -9.71 5.18
N ARG A 201 -31.42 -9.29 6.36
CA ARG A 201 -30.17 -8.54 6.52
C ARG A 201 -28.98 -9.47 6.29
N THR A 202 -28.24 -9.25 5.20
CA THR A 202 -27.01 -9.99 4.87
C THR A 202 -25.74 -9.27 5.32
N ASP A 203 -25.84 -8.45 6.36
CA ASP A 203 -24.70 -7.68 6.89
C ASP A 203 -23.54 -8.64 7.26
N PRO A 204 -22.29 -8.36 6.84
CA PRO A 204 -21.14 -9.21 7.17
C PRO A 204 -20.87 -9.30 8.67
N ILE A 205 -20.52 -10.49 9.15
CA ILE A 205 -20.27 -10.79 10.57
C ILE A 205 -18.77 -10.75 10.84
N VAL A 206 -18.34 -9.95 11.81
CA VAL A 206 -16.91 -9.81 12.16
C VAL A 206 -16.52 -10.80 13.26
N ALA A 207 -15.39 -11.49 13.07
CA ALA A 207 -14.76 -12.31 14.10
C ALA A 207 -14.08 -11.41 15.16
N ARG A 208 -14.88 -10.88 16.09
CA ARG A 208 -14.46 -9.80 17.01
C ARG A 208 -13.30 -10.19 17.93
N ARG A 209 -13.31 -11.41 18.51
CA ARG A 209 -12.23 -11.84 19.42
C ARG A 209 -10.91 -11.94 18.66
N HIS A 210 -10.93 -12.61 17.50
CA HIS A 210 -9.77 -12.70 16.61
C HIS A 210 -9.25 -11.32 16.22
N TYR A 211 -10.16 -10.38 15.89
CA TYR A 211 -9.77 -9.02 15.56
C TYR A 211 -9.02 -8.32 16.71
N VAL A 212 -9.53 -8.40 17.93
CA VAL A 212 -8.91 -7.76 19.10
C VAL A 212 -7.55 -8.38 19.44
N GLU A 213 -7.44 -9.70 19.36
CA GLU A 213 -6.22 -10.43 19.76
C GLU A 213 -5.13 -10.45 18.67
N ARG A 214 -5.52 -10.56 17.40
CA ARG A 214 -4.60 -10.68 16.26
C ARG A 214 -4.45 -9.39 15.46
N GLY A 215 -5.38 -8.45 15.61
CA GLY A 215 -5.41 -7.15 14.92
C GLY A 215 -5.92 -7.20 13.47
N ALA A 216 -6.20 -8.39 12.92
CA ALA A 216 -6.71 -8.55 11.57
C ALA A 216 -8.25 -8.56 11.56
N LEU A 217 -8.88 -7.56 10.92
CA LEU A 217 -10.34 -7.50 10.80
C LEU A 217 -10.80 -8.57 9.82
N ARG A 218 -11.28 -9.71 10.31
CA ARG A 218 -11.81 -10.82 9.50
C ARG A 218 -13.34 -10.77 9.49
N HIS A 219 -13.94 -10.82 8.30
CA HIS A 219 -15.40 -10.81 8.18
C HIS A 219 -15.91 -12.00 7.39
N PHE A 220 -17.08 -12.47 7.80
CA PHE A 220 -17.83 -13.54 7.20
C PHE A 220 -19.03 -12.97 6.46
N GLU A 221 -19.20 -13.37 5.22
CA GLU A 221 -20.40 -13.05 4.46
C GLU A 221 -21.56 -13.95 4.91
N LEU A 222 -22.76 -13.40 5.07
CA LEU A 222 -23.97 -14.15 5.38
C LEU A 222 -24.78 -14.38 4.10
N ILE A 223 -24.89 -15.65 3.70
CA ILE A 223 -25.59 -16.08 2.49
C ILE A 223 -26.80 -16.91 2.91
N CYS A 224 -27.97 -16.59 2.37
CA CYS A 224 -29.16 -17.45 2.51
C CYS A 224 -29.41 -18.18 1.19
N LEU A 225 -29.65 -19.49 1.26
CA LEU A 225 -29.96 -20.36 0.12
C LEU A 225 -31.20 -21.21 0.41
N ASP A 226 -31.89 -21.62 -0.65
CA ASP A 226 -33.00 -22.56 -0.55
C ASP A 226 -32.47 -24.00 -0.49
N SER A 227 -32.88 -24.75 0.54
CA SER A 227 -32.59 -26.17 0.71
C SER A 227 -33.03 -27.04 -0.49
N GLY A 228 -34.03 -26.60 -1.26
CA GLY A 228 -34.47 -27.27 -2.48
C GLY A 228 -33.46 -27.19 -3.62
N ARG A 229 -32.60 -26.17 -3.64
CA ARG A 229 -31.61 -25.92 -4.71
C ARG A 229 -30.18 -26.33 -4.32
N PHE A 230 -30.08 -27.36 -3.49
CA PHE A 230 -28.85 -27.80 -2.85
C PHE A 230 -27.69 -28.05 -3.84
N GLU A 231 -27.94 -28.70 -4.98
CA GLU A 231 -26.87 -29.30 -5.79
C GLU A 231 -25.94 -28.30 -6.51
N HIS A 232 -26.46 -27.18 -7.03
CA HIS A 232 -25.64 -26.21 -7.78
C HIS A 232 -25.32 -24.95 -6.97
N GLU A 233 -26.27 -24.44 -6.18
CA GLU A 233 -26.11 -23.15 -5.49
C GLU A 233 -25.28 -23.27 -4.20
N VAL A 234 -25.43 -24.37 -3.44
CA VAL A 234 -24.70 -24.59 -2.18
C VAL A 234 -23.24 -24.92 -2.47
N GLN A 235 -22.96 -25.75 -3.47
CA GLN A 235 -21.59 -26.09 -3.86
C GLN A 235 -20.81 -24.84 -4.30
N THR A 236 -21.39 -24.02 -5.18
CA THR A 236 -20.78 -22.75 -5.62
C THR A 236 -20.56 -21.79 -4.44
N ALA A 237 -21.49 -21.74 -3.47
CA ALA A 237 -21.37 -20.89 -2.29
C ALA A 237 -20.36 -21.41 -1.25
N ILE A 238 -19.99 -22.70 -1.31
CA ILE A 238 -18.97 -23.32 -0.46
C ILE A 238 -17.58 -23.17 -1.09
N GLU A 239 -17.47 -23.03 -2.41
CA GLU A 239 -16.18 -22.91 -3.08
C GLU A 239 -15.42 -21.61 -2.73
N PRO A 240 -14.10 -21.70 -2.43
CA PRO A 240 -13.29 -20.52 -2.12
C PRO A 240 -13.15 -19.62 -3.36
N GLY A 241 -13.71 -18.41 -3.31
CA GLY A 241 -13.47 -17.41 -4.35
C GLY A 241 -12.11 -16.72 -4.17
N THR A 242 -11.44 -16.37 -5.27
CA THR A 242 -10.12 -15.70 -5.30
C THR A 242 -10.12 -14.28 -4.71
N HIS A 243 -11.29 -13.64 -4.59
CA HIS A 243 -11.48 -12.31 -3.98
C HIS A 243 -12.56 -12.30 -2.88
N ALA A 244 -12.76 -13.44 -2.22
CA ALA A 244 -13.86 -13.67 -1.30
C ALA A 244 -13.71 -12.98 0.09
N PRO A 245 -14.81 -12.87 0.85
CA PRO A 245 -14.79 -12.68 2.31
C PRO A 245 -13.84 -13.68 3.01
N ASP A 246 -13.40 -13.39 4.24
CA ASP A 246 -12.47 -14.28 4.97
C ASP A 246 -13.12 -15.60 5.38
N GLY A 247 -14.44 -15.65 5.39
CA GLY A 247 -15.25 -16.85 5.60
C GLY A 247 -16.69 -16.65 5.15
N ARG A 248 -17.49 -17.70 5.23
CA ARG A 248 -18.91 -17.66 4.85
C ARG A 248 -19.77 -18.32 5.91
N VAL A 249 -20.91 -17.69 6.18
CA VAL A 249 -22.00 -18.26 6.97
C VAL A 249 -23.15 -18.50 5.99
N VAL A 250 -23.49 -19.76 5.75
CA VAL A 250 -24.53 -20.16 4.80
C VAL A 250 -25.75 -20.63 5.58
N LEU A 251 -26.90 -19.99 5.41
CA LEU A 251 -28.18 -20.43 5.97
C LEU A 251 -28.98 -21.16 4.90
N LEU A 252 -29.30 -22.44 5.13
CA LEU A 252 -30.12 -23.26 4.25
C LEU A 252 -31.58 -23.21 4.73
N LEU A 253 -32.40 -22.41 4.07
CA LEU A 253 -33.81 -22.25 4.43
C LEU A 253 -34.62 -23.43 3.89
N SER A 254 -35.49 -23.97 4.74
CA SER A 254 -36.35 -25.11 4.42
C SER A 254 -37.80 -24.75 4.71
N THR A 255 -38.73 -25.13 3.85
CA THR A 255 -40.16 -24.88 4.05
C THR A 255 -40.77 -25.88 5.04
N THR A 256 -40.33 -27.14 5.01
CA THR A 256 -40.83 -28.23 5.87
C THR A 256 -39.72 -28.85 6.71
N GLU A 257 -40.12 -29.56 7.77
CA GLU A 257 -39.19 -30.30 8.62
C GLU A 257 -38.50 -31.44 7.87
N GLN A 258 -39.22 -32.10 6.95
CA GLN A 258 -38.67 -33.15 6.11
C GLN A 258 -37.59 -32.61 5.16
N ALA A 259 -37.85 -31.47 4.50
CA ALA A 259 -36.85 -30.82 3.64
C ALA A 259 -35.60 -30.39 4.43
N ARG A 260 -35.76 -30.01 5.70
CA ARG A 260 -34.66 -29.67 6.61
C ARG A 260 -33.78 -30.89 6.91
N GLU A 261 -34.37 -32.03 7.24
CA GLU A 261 -33.62 -33.27 7.49
C GLU A 261 -32.94 -33.80 6.22
N ASP A 262 -33.61 -33.72 5.06
CA ASP A 262 -33.02 -34.10 3.77
C ASP A 262 -31.82 -33.22 3.40
N ALA A 263 -31.90 -31.91 3.67
CA ALA A 263 -30.77 -30.99 3.49
C ALA A 263 -29.63 -31.26 4.47
N TRP A 264 -29.94 -31.63 5.71
CA TRP A 264 -28.94 -32.01 6.72
C TRP A 264 -28.16 -33.26 6.29
N ASN A 265 -28.87 -34.29 5.83
CA ASN A 265 -28.26 -35.52 5.34
C ASN A 265 -27.36 -35.27 4.13
N ARG A 266 -27.79 -34.43 3.18
CA ARG A 266 -26.95 -34.04 2.04
C ARG A 266 -25.70 -33.27 2.48
N LEU A 267 -25.86 -32.30 3.37
CA LEU A 267 -24.74 -31.52 3.93
C LEU A 267 -23.72 -32.38 4.67
N ALA A 268 -24.14 -33.48 5.31
CA ALA A 268 -23.24 -34.39 5.99
C ALA A 268 -22.19 -35.02 5.05
N HIS A 269 -22.50 -35.15 3.75
CA HIS A 269 -21.63 -35.71 2.72
C HIS A 269 -20.76 -34.65 2.02
N CYS A 270 -20.92 -33.36 2.34
CA CYS A 270 -20.15 -32.26 1.77
C CYS A 270 -18.89 -31.96 2.58
N THR A 271 -17.78 -31.67 1.89
CA THR A 271 -16.55 -31.16 2.51
C THR A 271 -16.60 -29.64 2.58
N LEU A 272 -16.59 -29.10 3.80
CA LEU A 272 -16.62 -27.65 4.04
C LEU A 272 -15.21 -27.06 4.17
N PRO A 273 -14.93 -25.86 3.61
CA PRO A 273 -13.70 -25.12 3.88
C PRO A 273 -13.54 -24.76 5.36
N GLU A 274 -12.31 -24.45 5.76
CA GLU A 274 -11.97 -24.16 7.17
C GLU A 274 -12.75 -22.98 7.77
N THR A 275 -13.10 -21.98 6.95
CA THR A 275 -13.78 -20.75 7.37
C THR A 275 -15.23 -20.70 6.91
N THR A 276 -15.86 -21.85 6.67
CA THR A 276 -17.26 -21.95 6.26
C THR A 276 -18.09 -22.65 7.34
N VAL A 277 -19.22 -22.03 7.70
CA VAL A 277 -20.21 -22.61 8.61
C VAL A 277 -21.57 -22.61 7.94
N VAL A 278 -22.26 -23.73 7.99
CA VAL A 278 -23.59 -23.89 7.41
C VAL A 278 -24.60 -24.09 8.53
N GLY A 279 -25.71 -23.33 8.50
CA GLY A 279 -26.77 -23.35 9.48
C GLY A 279 -28.11 -23.73 8.84
N LEU A 280 -28.85 -24.62 9.50
CA LEU A 280 -30.22 -25.00 9.14
C LEU A 280 -31.20 -24.47 10.20
N PRO A 281 -31.86 -23.32 9.95
CA PRO A 281 -32.90 -22.80 10.84
C PRO A 281 -34.13 -23.71 10.90
N ARG A 282 -35.04 -23.40 11.82
CA ARG A 282 -36.37 -24.04 11.85
C ARG A 282 -37.14 -23.74 10.55
N PRO A 283 -38.06 -24.63 10.14
CA PRO A 283 -38.80 -24.46 8.89
C PRO A 283 -39.51 -23.10 8.79
N THR A 284 -39.43 -22.50 7.59
CA THR A 284 -39.89 -21.14 7.32
C THR A 284 -41.34 -21.06 6.83
N ALA A 285 -42.11 -22.16 6.79
CA ALA A 285 -43.50 -22.17 6.31
C ALA A 285 -44.41 -21.13 7.00
N GLY A 286 -44.14 -20.78 8.26
CA GLY A 286 -44.89 -19.74 8.98
C GLY A 286 -44.67 -18.31 8.46
N LEU A 287 -43.69 -18.08 7.57
CA LEU A 287 -43.42 -16.79 6.96
C LEU A 287 -44.30 -16.51 5.73
N ASP A 288 -44.82 -17.54 5.07
CA ASP A 288 -45.60 -17.37 3.83
C ASP A 288 -46.87 -16.54 4.06
N PRO A 289 -47.68 -16.77 5.12
CA PRO A 289 -48.84 -15.93 5.39
C PRO A 289 -48.45 -14.48 5.72
N LEU A 290 -47.36 -14.27 6.47
CA LEU A 290 -46.89 -12.94 6.86
C LEU A 290 -46.36 -12.15 5.65
N LEU A 291 -45.67 -12.82 4.73
CA LEU A 291 -45.22 -12.21 3.48
C LEU A 291 -46.42 -11.86 2.59
N ARG A 292 -47.42 -12.75 2.53
CA ARG A 292 -48.67 -12.50 1.78
C ARG A 292 -49.39 -11.25 2.30
N ASP A 293 -49.51 -11.09 3.61
CA ASP A 293 -50.11 -9.89 4.22
C ASP A 293 -49.40 -8.60 3.76
N VAL A 294 -48.07 -8.60 3.78
CA VAL A 294 -47.27 -7.44 3.33
C VAL A 294 -47.49 -7.16 1.85
N LEU A 295 -47.47 -8.20 1.01
CA LEU A 295 -47.68 -8.04 -0.43
C LEU A 295 -49.10 -7.57 -0.75
N ALA A 296 -50.11 -8.08 -0.04
CA ALA A 296 -51.51 -7.69 -0.19
C ALA A 296 -51.72 -6.22 0.16
N TRP A 297 -51.20 -5.74 1.30
CA TRP A 297 -51.32 -4.32 1.66
C TRP A 297 -50.53 -3.38 0.75
N ARG A 298 -49.36 -3.82 0.23
CA ARG A 298 -48.64 -3.07 -0.81
C ARG A 298 -49.45 -2.98 -2.10
N TRP A 299 -50.06 -4.08 -2.51
CA TRP A 299 -50.92 -4.11 -3.69
C TRP A 299 -52.11 -3.16 -3.53
N VAL A 300 -52.81 -3.20 -2.39
CA VAL A 300 -53.94 -2.30 -2.08
C VAL A 300 -53.52 -0.83 -2.17
N ARG A 301 -52.38 -0.47 -1.57
CA ARG A 301 -51.83 0.90 -1.61
C ARG A 301 -51.59 1.38 -3.04
N ASP A 302 -51.08 0.50 -3.90
CA ASP A 302 -50.58 0.87 -5.23
C ASP A 302 -51.66 0.74 -6.32
N HIS A 303 -52.68 -0.10 -6.15
CA HIS A 303 -53.64 -0.47 -7.21
C HIS A 303 -55.09 -0.06 -6.96
N VAL A 304 -55.47 0.43 -5.77
CA VAL A 304 -56.86 0.85 -5.49
C VAL A 304 -57.02 2.36 -5.74
N PRO A 305 -57.62 2.79 -6.87
CA PRO A 305 -57.66 4.22 -7.24
C PRO A 305 -58.53 5.04 -6.29
N ALA A 306 -59.52 4.41 -5.65
CA ALA A 306 -60.42 5.05 -4.70
C ALA A 306 -59.69 5.57 -3.45
N LEU A 307 -58.47 5.08 -3.14
CA LEU A 307 -57.60 5.62 -2.08
C LEU A 307 -57.03 7.01 -2.39
N ALA A 308 -57.06 7.45 -3.67
CA ALA A 308 -56.60 8.78 -4.06
C ALA A 308 -57.51 9.90 -3.53
N GLY A 309 -58.81 9.64 -3.45
CA GLY A 309 -59.82 10.57 -2.92
C GLY A 309 -60.01 10.48 -1.40
N ASP A 310 -59.66 9.35 -0.79
CA ASP A 310 -59.89 9.11 0.64
C ASP A 310 -58.58 9.07 1.46
N ARG A 311 -58.30 10.18 2.14
CA ARG A 311 -57.11 10.32 3.01
C ARG A 311 -57.13 9.35 4.20
N ILE A 312 -58.31 8.98 4.68
CA ILE A 312 -58.49 8.12 5.87
C ILE A 312 -58.17 6.68 5.49
N ALA A 313 -58.78 6.20 4.40
CA ALA A 313 -58.50 4.87 3.85
C ALA A 313 -56.99 4.72 3.54
N ARG A 314 -56.35 5.75 2.96
CA ARG A 314 -54.90 5.73 2.70
C ARG A 314 -54.05 5.63 3.96
N THR A 315 -54.41 6.39 5.01
CA THR A 315 -53.70 6.38 6.29
C THR A 315 -53.84 5.01 6.97
N GLU A 316 -55.02 4.40 6.90
CA GLU A 316 -55.26 3.06 7.43
C GLU A 316 -54.48 1.98 6.66
N VAL A 317 -54.49 2.01 5.33
CA VAL A 317 -53.67 1.09 4.50
C VAL A 317 -52.19 1.21 4.84
N SER A 318 -51.69 2.44 5.02
CA SER A 318 -50.29 2.69 5.41
C SER A 318 -49.98 2.11 6.79
N ARG A 319 -50.92 2.21 7.73
CA ARG A 319 -50.81 1.63 9.08
C ARG A 319 -50.81 0.11 9.05
N GLN A 320 -51.71 -0.50 8.29
CA GLN A 320 -51.80 -1.96 8.16
C GLN A 320 -50.55 -2.54 7.51
N LEU A 321 -50.03 -1.88 6.46
CA LEU A 321 -48.77 -2.25 5.85
C LEU A 321 -47.61 -2.21 6.85
N ALA A 322 -47.48 -1.12 7.62
CA ALA A 322 -46.43 -0.99 8.62
C ALA A 322 -46.50 -2.10 9.70
N LEU A 323 -47.71 -2.46 10.15
CA LEU A 323 -47.90 -3.57 11.09
C LEU A 323 -47.53 -4.93 10.50
N ALA A 324 -47.91 -5.18 9.25
CA ALA A 324 -47.56 -6.41 8.54
C ALA A 324 -46.03 -6.53 8.37
N GLU A 325 -45.36 -5.45 7.98
CA GLU A 325 -43.91 -5.38 7.84
C GLU A 325 -43.19 -5.59 9.17
N GLU A 326 -43.69 -5.00 10.26
CA GLU A 326 -43.14 -5.19 11.60
C GLU A 326 -43.27 -6.66 12.07
N ARG A 327 -44.45 -7.27 11.87
CA ARG A 327 -44.68 -8.70 12.21
C ARG A 327 -43.75 -9.62 11.43
N LEU A 328 -43.61 -9.39 10.12
CA LEU A 328 -42.70 -10.16 9.27
C LEU A 328 -41.26 -10.00 9.74
N THR A 329 -40.81 -8.77 9.98
CA THR A 329 -39.43 -8.47 10.41
C THR A 329 -39.12 -9.09 11.77
N ARG A 330 -40.05 -9.03 12.74
CA ARG A 330 -39.89 -9.63 14.06
C ARG A 330 -39.77 -11.15 13.97
N THR A 331 -40.59 -11.79 13.14
CA THR A 331 -40.57 -13.25 12.94
C THR A 331 -39.31 -13.69 12.21
N LEU A 332 -38.90 -12.95 11.17
CA LEU A 332 -37.62 -13.16 10.47
C LEU A 332 -36.44 -13.05 11.44
N GLY A 333 -36.41 -12.01 12.29
CA GLY A 333 -35.38 -11.88 13.31
C GLY A 333 -35.34 -13.07 14.27
N GLY A 334 -36.50 -13.55 14.73
CA GLY A 334 -36.59 -14.71 15.61
C GLY A 334 -36.10 -16.03 14.99
N LEU A 335 -36.13 -16.16 13.65
CA LEU A 335 -35.75 -17.38 12.94
C LEU A 335 -34.34 -17.33 12.31
N LEU A 336 -33.92 -16.15 11.84
CA LEU A 336 -32.74 -15.99 10.98
C LEU A 336 -31.70 -15.03 11.54
N ASP A 337 -31.97 -14.31 12.65
CA ASP A 337 -30.96 -13.45 13.26
C ASP A 337 -29.91 -14.29 14.00
N VAL A 338 -28.88 -14.69 13.26
CA VAL A 338 -27.70 -15.39 13.77
C VAL A 338 -26.91 -14.56 14.81
N ARG A 339 -27.19 -13.25 14.93
CA ARG A 339 -26.61 -12.37 15.96
C ARG A 339 -27.53 -12.18 17.17
N GLY A 340 -28.74 -12.73 17.11
CA GLY A 340 -29.76 -12.71 18.15
C GLY A 340 -30.05 -14.10 18.71
N SER A 341 -31.23 -14.27 19.31
CA SER A 341 -31.64 -15.53 19.96
C SER A 341 -31.81 -16.70 18.98
N ALA A 342 -31.99 -16.41 17.68
CA ALA A 342 -32.20 -17.45 16.66
C ALA A 342 -31.00 -18.39 16.52
N ALA A 343 -29.78 -17.91 16.79
CA ALA A 343 -28.55 -18.70 16.71
C ALA A 343 -28.62 -20.02 17.50
N ALA A 344 -29.35 -20.04 18.62
CA ALA A 344 -29.51 -21.23 19.47
C ALA A 344 -30.54 -22.24 18.96
N GLY A 345 -31.46 -21.81 18.09
CA GLY A 345 -32.47 -22.67 17.47
C GLY A 345 -32.06 -23.29 16.13
N ILE A 346 -30.89 -22.91 15.62
CA ILE A 346 -30.34 -23.35 14.33
C ILE A 346 -29.41 -24.55 14.56
N ARG A 347 -29.50 -25.59 13.72
CA ARG A 347 -28.50 -26.68 13.69
C ARG A 347 -27.33 -26.23 12.82
N TRP A 348 -26.12 -26.30 13.35
CA TRP A 348 -24.94 -25.81 12.66
C TRP A 348 -23.99 -26.95 12.31
N ARG A 349 -23.27 -26.80 11.21
CA ARG A 349 -22.19 -27.70 10.82
C ARG A 349 -21.00 -26.89 10.30
N ASP A 350 -19.83 -27.20 10.83
CA ASP A 350 -18.54 -26.75 10.32
C ASP A 350 -17.82 -27.95 9.67
N ARG A 351 -16.58 -27.75 9.21
CA ARG A 351 -15.73 -28.84 8.68
C ARG A 351 -15.56 -30.00 9.67
N ASP A 352 -15.50 -29.69 10.96
CA ASP A 352 -15.16 -30.62 12.03
C ASP A 352 -16.43 -31.33 12.59
N GLY A 353 -17.62 -31.07 12.03
CA GLY A 353 -18.86 -31.78 12.29
C GLY A 353 -20.02 -30.90 12.78
N GLU A 354 -20.98 -31.51 13.48
CA GLU A 354 -22.13 -30.80 14.04
C GLU A 354 -21.71 -29.87 15.19
N ARG A 355 -22.39 -28.73 15.27
CA ARG A 355 -22.24 -27.70 16.29
C ARG A 355 -23.60 -27.23 16.78
N GLN A 356 -23.66 -26.93 18.07
CA GLN A 356 -24.78 -26.24 18.69
C GLN A 356 -24.24 -25.08 19.53
N PHE A 357 -24.92 -23.94 19.46
CA PHE A 357 -24.50 -22.74 20.17
C PHE A 357 -25.58 -22.33 21.16
N ALA A 358 -25.20 -22.10 22.41
CA ALA A 358 -26.14 -21.65 23.45
C ALA A 358 -26.57 -20.18 23.25
N SER A 359 -25.78 -19.40 22.51
CA SER A 359 -26.02 -17.97 22.27
C SER A 359 -25.34 -17.47 21.00
N SER A 360 -25.74 -16.27 20.55
CA SER A 360 -25.06 -15.56 19.46
C SER A 360 -23.62 -15.19 19.82
N ARG A 361 -23.30 -14.98 21.10
CA ARG A 361 -21.93 -14.75 21.56
C ARG A 361 -21.06 -15.98 21.32
N SER A 362 -21.55 -17.18 21.66
CA SER A 362 -20.81 -18.43 21.38
C SER A 362 -20.64 -18.67 19.89
N PHE A 363 -21.63 -18.33 19.06
CA PHE A 363 -21.51 -18.41 17.60
C PHE A 363 -20.41 -17.48 17.05
N VAL A 364 -20.40 -16.20 17.43
CA VAL A 364 -19.35 -15.25 16.99
C VAL A 364 -17.97 -15.62 17.54
N SER A 365 -17.91 -16.18 18.75
CA SER A 365 -16.66 -16.73 19.30
C SER A 365 -16.16 -17.88 18.44
N HIS A 366 -17.04 -18.79 18.02
CA HIS A 366 -16.68 -19.90 17.15
C HIS A 366 -16.15 -19.43 15.79
N LEU A 367 -16.73 -18.39 15.18
CA LEU A 367 -16.17 -17.77 13.97
C LEU A 367 -14.74 -17.26 14.19
N SER A 368 -14.45 -16.74 15.39
CA SER A 368 -13.09 -16.33 15.77
C SER A 368 -12.16 -17.54 15.92
N ASP A 369 -12.65 -18.65 16.48
CA ASP A 369 -11.89 -19.90 16.59
C ASP A 369 -11.55 -20.49 15.22
N LEU A 370 -12.45 -20.38 14.24
CA LEU A 370 -12.18 -20.79 12.85
C LEU A 370 -11.07 -19.94 12.24
N CYS A 371 -11.11 -18.61 12.42
CA CYS A 371 -10.04 -17.72 11.97
C CYS A 371 -8.69 -18.00 12.66
N ASP A 372 -8.69 -18.33 13.95
CA ASP A 372 -7.45 -18.66 14.67
C ASP A 372 -6.78 -19.93 14.17
N ARG A 373 -7.58 -20.93 13.75
CA ARG A 373 -7.07 -22.16 13.15
C ARG A 373 -6.56 -21.91 11.73
N ALA A 374 -7.39 -21.31 10.88
CA ALA A 374 -7.06 -21.08 9.48
C ALA A 374 -5.85 -20.15 9.32
N PHE A 375 -5.81 -19.05 10.06
CA PHE A 375 -4.77 -18.01 9.94
C PHE A 375 -3.75 -18.10 11.09
N SER A 376 -3.46 -19.31 11.56
CA SER A 376 -2.62 -19.54 12.75
C SER A 376 -1.19 -18.98 12.60
N LEU A 377 -0.66 -18.94 11.36
CA LEU A 377 0.68 -18.44 11.04
C LEU A 377 0.73 -16.93 10.78
N CYS A 378 -0.41 -16.22 10.79
CA CYS A 378 -0.46 -14.79 10.54
C CYS A 378 0.26 -13.99 11.64
N PRO A 379 1.04 -12.95 11.28
CA PRO A 379 1.55 -11.98 12.25
C PRO A 379 0.41 -11.26 12.99
N ARG A 380 0.64 -10.97 14.27
CA ARG A 380 -0.29 -10.32 15.19
C ARG A 380 -0.06 -8.80 15.17
N VAL A 381 -0.64 -8.11 14.19
CA VAL A 381 -0.45 -6.66 14.03
C VAL A 381 -1.73 -5.91 14.37
N SER A 382 -1.76 -5.23 15.51
CA SER A 382 -2.91 -4.43 15.98
C SER A 382 -3.02 -3.06 15.30
N ASN A 383 -2.04 -2.67 14.49
CA ASN A 383 -2.07 -1.38 13.80
C ASN A 383 -3.04 -1.44 12.61
N GLU A 384 -4.21 -0.85 12.79
CA GLU A 384 -5.25 -0.81 11.76
C GLU A 384 -4.86 -0.02 10.51
N LEU A 385 -3.89 0.90 10.59
CA LEU A 385 -3.46 1.67 9.42
C LEU A 385 -2.84 0.74 8.37
N ILE A 386 -2.12 -0.30 8.81
CA ILE A 386 -1.38 -1.20 7.93
C ILE A 386 -2.08 -2.55 7.72
N ASN A 387 -2.81 -3.06 8.72
CA ASN A 387 -3.42 -4.39 8.68
C ASN A 387 -4.80 -4.38 7.99
N ARG A 388 -4.86 -3.89 6.75
CA ARG A 388 -6.09 -3.77 5.93
C ARG A 388 -5.86 -4.26 4.50
N ARG A 389 -6.92 -4.78 3.86
CA ARG A 389 -6.89 -5.19 2.44
C ARG A 389 -6.63 -3.98 1.54
N THR A 390 -7.33 -2.87 1.81
CA THR A 390 -7.15 -1.59 1.11
C THR A 390 -6.67 -0.52 2.08
N LEU A 391 -5.57 0.14 1.72
CA LEU A 391 -4.99 1.23 2.52
C LEU A 391 -5.57 2.59 2.09
N SER A 392 -5.66 3.52 3.03
CA SER A 392 -5.84 4.93 2.68
C SER A 392 -4.57 5.47 2.01
N THR A 393 -4.69 6.53 1.20
CA THR A 393 -3.53 7.18 0.58
C THR A 393 -2.48 7.61 1.60
N ALA A 394 -2.92 8.11 2.77
CA ALA A 394 -2.05 8.49 3.87
C ALA A 394 -1.32 7.27 4.49
N ALA A 395 -2.02 6.15 4.71
CA ALA A 395 -1.42 4.93 5.25
C ALA A 395 -0.46 4.26 4.26
N ALA A 396 -0.79 4.26 2.97
CA ALA A 396 0.09 3.77 1.91
C ALA A 396 1.39 4.60 1.84
N ARG A 397 1.27 5.94 1.89
CA ARG A 397 2.43 6.84 1.98
C ARG A 397 3.30 6.56 3.21
N ALA A 398 2.68 6.41 4.37
CA ALA A 398 3.38 6.11 5.62
C ALA A 398 4.12 4.77 5.56
N ARG A 399 3.51 3.74 4.96
CA ARG A 399 4.17 2.45 4.71
C ARG A 399 5.39 2.63 3.80
N SER A 400 5.26 3.35 2.68
CA SER A 400 6.37 3.60 1.76
C SER A 400 7.52 4.34 2.44
N LEU A 401 7.23 5.40 3.21
CA LEU A 401 8.25 6.14 3.97
C LEU A 401 8.96 5.25 4.99
N LEU A 402 8.21 4.37 5.66
CA LEU A 402 8.81 3.42 6.60
C LEU A 402 9.72 2.41 5.89
N ILE A 403 9.29 1.88 4.73
CA ILE A 403 10.08 0.95 3.93
C ILE A 403 11.36 1.62 3.40
N GLU A 404 11.28 2.87 2.96
CA GLU A 404 12.44 3.66 2.53
C GLU A 404 13.44 3.90 3.69
N ALA A 405 12.92 4.23 4.88
CA ALA A 405 13.72 4.38 6.08
C ALA A 405 14.37 3.05 6.52
N LEU A 406 13.65 1.93 6.36
CA LEU A 406 14.17 0.58 6.61
C LEU A 406 15.33 0.23 5.68
N ALA A 407 15.27 0.66 4.43
CA ALA A 407 16.32 0.42 3.45
C ALA A 407 17.58 1.28 3.70
N THR A 408 17.39 2.53 4.12
CA THR A 408 18.47 3.54 4.18
C THR A 408 19.11 3.67 5.55
N ASN A 409 18.31 3.61 6.63
CA ASN A 409 18.71 3.99 7.99
C ASN A 409 18.58 2.84 8.99
N ALA A 410 18.66 1.58 8.53
CA ALA A 410 18.47 0.40 9.38
C ALA A 410 19.55 0.21 10.48
N ASP A 411 20.64 0.96 10.40
CA ASP A 411 21.73 1.03 11.36
C ASP A 411 21.54 2.14 12.41
N GLN A 412 20.49 2.96 12.28
CA GLN A 412 20.19 4.07 13.18
C GLN A 412 19.02 3.76 14.13
N PRO A 413 19.03 4.30 15.36
CA PRO A 413 17.89 4.19 16.27
C PRO A 413 16.63 4.77 15.62
N GLY A 414 15.53 4.01 15.67
CA GLY A 414 14.25 4.48 15.12
C GLY A 414 14.22 4.65 13.59
N LEU A 415 15.19 4.08 12.85
CA LEU A 415 15.34 4.27 11.40
C LEU A 415 15.55 5.74 10.99
N GLY A 416 16.07 6.58 11.89
CA GLY A 416 16.21 8.02 11.66
C GLY A 416 14.88 8.80 11.66
N LEU A 417 13.77 8.18 12.03
CA LEU A 417 12.47 8.85 12.13
C LEU A 417 12.44 9.82 13.31
N SER A 418 11.89 11.02 13.09
CA SER A 418 11.80 12.08 14.11
C SER A 418 11.21 11.56 15.42
N SER A 419 11.89 11.85 16.53
CA SER A 419 11.47 11.53 17.90
C SER A 419 10.48 12.52 18.49
N GLN A 420 10.37 13.72 17.92
CA GLN A 420 9.55 14.81 18.43
C GLN A 420 8.10 14.75 17.96
N ASN A 421 7.87 14.21 16.75
CA ASN A 421 6.54 14.05 16.17
C ASN A 421 6.14 12.57 16.13
N THR A 422 4.83 12.29 16.16
CA THR A 422 4.29 10.92 15.98
C THR A 422 3.52 10.77 14.68
N PRO A 423 4.19 10.89 13.52
CA PRO A 423 3.52 10.70 12.23
C PRO A 423 3.13 9.22 12.03
N PRO A 424 2.24 8.92 11.08
CA PRO A 424 1.71 7.57 10.88
C PRO A 424 2.80 6.50 10.66
N GLU A 425 3.90 6.81 9.97
CA GLU A 425 5.04 5.91 9.75
C GLU A 425 5.77 5.55 11.05
N ARG A 426 5.88 6.50 11.99
CA ARG A 426 6.43 6.23 13.33
C ARG A 426 5.50 5.34 14.13
N ALA A 427 4.18 5.54 14.04
CA ALA A 427 3.22 4.66 14.69
C ALA A 427 3.32 3.22 14.16
N ILE A 428 3.50 3.04 12.85
CA ILE A 428 3.74 1.72 12.24
C ILE A 428 5.08 1.14 12.72
N TYR A 429 6.17 1.92 12.73
CA TYR A 429 7.48 1.49 13.24
C TYR A 429 7.39 0.94 14.67
N LEU A 430 6.80 1.71 15.60
CA LEU A 430 6.71 1.34 17.02
C LEU A 430 5.85 0.07 17.20
N SER A 431 4.71 0.00 16.52
CA SER A 431 3.74 -1.09 16.68
C SER A 431 4.09 -2.38 15.94
N VAL A 432 4.93 -2.31 14.90
CA VAL A 432 5.31 -3.46 14.07
C VAL A 432 6.77 -3.83 14.28
N LEU A 433 7.72 -2.96 13.89
CA LEU A 433 9.14 -3.29 13.85
C LEU A 433 9.76 -3.37 15.25
N GLN A 434 9.48 -2.39 16.11
CA GLN A 434 10.02 -2.36 17.47
C GLN A 434 9.32 -3.39 18.36
N LYS A 435 7.98 -3.40 18.37
CA LYS A 435 7.20 -4.36 19.17
C LYS A 435 7.39 -5.81 18.72
N GLY A 436 7.61 -6.03 17.43
CA GLY A 436 7.85 -7.35 16.84
C GLY A 436 9.28 -7.86 16.96
N GLY A 437 10.20 -7.12 17.59
CA GLY A 437 11.58 -7.56 17.75
C GLY A 437 12.37 -7.64 16.44
N ILE A 438 11.92 -6.93 15.40
CA ILE A 438 12.54 -6.95 14.07
C ILE A 438 13.73 -5.99 13.99
N HIS A 439 13.59 -4.79 14.56
CA HIS A 439 14.64 -3.79 14.60
C HIS A 439 15.13 -3.60 16.03
N VAL A 440 16.34 -4.09 16.32
CA VAL A 440 16.88 -4.23 17.68
C VAL A 440 18.30 -3.69 17.78
N GLN A 441 18.68 -3.30 18.99
CA GLN A 441 20.06 -2.91 19.29
C GLN A 441 20.82 -4.10 19.91
N ARG A 442 21.88 -4.55 19.27
CA ARG A 442 22.81 -5.57 19.79
C ARG A 442 24.25 -5.11 19.64
N GLN A 443 25.05 -5.36 20.67
CA GLN A 443 26.48 -4.96 20.72
C GLN A 443 26.71 -3.47 20.34
N GLY A 444 25.78 -2.59 20.72
CA GLY A 444 25.83 -1.15 20.44
C GLY A 444 25.43 -0.74 19.02
N ARG A 445 25.14 -1.68 18.11
CA ARG A 445 24.67 -1.41 16.73
C ARG A 445 23.21 -1.76 16.57
N TRP A 446 22.52 -1.03 15.70
CA TRP A 446 21.14 -1.36 15.30
C TRP A 446 21.18 -2.25 14.07
N GLU A 447 20.33 -3.26 14.07
CA GLU A 447 20.19 -4.19 12.96
C GLU A 447 18.74 -4.63 12.79
N VAL A 448 18.42 -5.04 11.56
CA VAL A 448 17.15 -5.66 11.20
C VAL A 448 17.37 -7.16 11.09
N ARG A 449 16.61 -7.95 11.84
CA ARG A 449 16.73 -9.41 11.84
C ARG A 449 15.39 -10.11 11.84
N ILE A 450 15.42 -11.39 11.50
CA ILE A 450 14.28 -12.29 11.69
C ILE A 450 14.24 -12.64 13.19
N PRO A 451 13.12 -12.39 13.90
CA PRO A 451 12.99 -12.72 15.32
C PRO A 451 12.89 -14.23 15.52
N GLU A 452 13.41 -14.75 16.64
CA GLU A 452 13.46 -16.18 16.95
C GLU A 452 12.88 -16.46 18.35
N GLY A 453 12.17 -17.58 18.50
CA GLY A 453 11.63 -18.05 19.78
C GLY A 453 10.78 -17.00 20.51
N ASP A 454 11.09 -16.77 21.78
CA ASP A 454 10.35 -15.83 22.65
C ASP A 454 10.52 -14.34 22.26
N GLU A 455 11.48 -14.01 21.39
CA GLU A 455 11.65 -12.65 20.87
C GLU A 455 10.54 -12.30 19.84
N ASP A 456 9.93 -13.29 19.19
CA ASP A 456 8.88 -13.10 18.17
C ASP A 456 7.48 -12.89 18.78
N ARG A 457 7.32 -11.79 19.50
CA ARG A 457 6.06 -11.43 20.18
C ARG A 457 4.86 -11.29 19.23
N LEU A 458 5.13 -10.95 17.97
CA LEU A 458 4.10 -10.68 16.97
C LEU A 458 3.98 -11.80 15.93
N ASN A 459 4.67 -12.93 16.07
CA ASN A 459 4.58 -14.08 15.16
C ASN A 459 4.95 -13.75 13.70
N PHE A 460 6.02 -13.00 13.46
CA PHE A 460 6.56 -12.70 12.13
C PHE A 460 7.43 -13.82 11.56
N ALA A 461 8.10 -14.61 12.40
CA ALA A 461 9.05 -15.63 11.98
C ALA A 461 8.45 -16.65 10.99
N PRO A 462 7.20 -17.16 11.17
CA PRO A 462 6.62 -18.10 10.21
C PRO A 462 6.49 -17.52 8.80
N ALA A 463 6.13 -16.23 8.68
CA ALA A 463 5.96 -15.55 7.40
C ALA A 463 7.32 -15.30 6.71
N LEU A 464 8.31 -14.79 7.47
CA LEU A 464 9.66 -14.56 6.97
C LEU A 464 10.34 -15.88 6.56
N ASN A 465 10.16 -16.95 7.35
CA ASN A 465 10.68 -18.29 7.03
C ASN A 465 9.94 -18.96 5.87
N ALA A 466 8.69 -18.58 5.59
CA ALA A 466 7.99 -19.06 4.39
C ALA A 466 8.59 -18.44 3.13
N ILE A 467 8.94 -17.15 3.16
CA ILE A 467 9.69 -16.49 2.07
C ILE A 467 11.04 -17.21 1.88
N ALA A 468 11.81 -17.38 2.97
CA ALA A 468 13.10 -18.06 2.92
C ALA A 468 13.01 -19.46 2.29
N ARG A 469 12.00 -20.26 2.67
CA ARG A 469 11.79 -21.61 2.13
C ARG A 469 11.48 -21.61 0.64
N ILE A 470 10.66 -20.67 0.15
CA ILE A 470 10.36 -20.58 -1.29
C ILE A 470 11.62 -20.25 -2.07
N LEU A 471 12.39 -19.26 -1.61
CA LEU A 471 13.60 -18.83 -2.30
C LEU A 471 14.72 -19.88 -2.24
N LYS A 472 14.79 -20.68 -1.17
CA LYS A 472 15.75 -21.80 -1.03
C LYS A 472 15.36 -23.05 -1.82
N ALA A 473 14.09 -23.23 -2.13
CA ALA A 473 13.61 -24.42 -2.84
C ALA A 473 13.87 -24.36 -4.35
N VAL A 474 14.18 -23.18 -4.90
CA VAL A 474 14.33 -22.95 -6.33
C VAL A 474 15.62 -22.19 -6.59
N ASP A 475 16.50 -22.75 -7.41
CA ASP A 475 17.77 -22.09 -7.82
C ASP A 475 17.56 -20.97 -8.85
N LYS A 476 16.32 -20.61 -9.19
CA LYS A 476 15.94 -19.58 -10.17
C LYS A 476 15.30 -18.38 -9.47
N PRO A 477 15.37 -17.17 -10.06
CA PRO A 477 14.62 -16.01 -9.56
C PRO A 477 13.13 -16.32 -9.44
N VAL A 478 12.54 -15.88 -8.33
CA VAL A 478 11.12 -16.03 -8.00
C VAL A 478 10.48 -14.64 -7.98
N GLY A 479 9.45 -14.44 -8.79
CA GLY A 479 8.72 -13.17 -8.85
C GLY A 479 8.03 -12.79 -7.54
N TYR A 480 7.91 -11.48 -7.29
CA TYR A 480 7.27 -10.93 -6.09
C TYR A 480 5.88 -11.50 -5.82
N GLU A 481 5.04 -11.63 -6.87
CA GLU A 481 3.65 -12.10 -6.72
C GLU A 481 3.54 -13.54 -6.22
N VAL A 482 4.55 -14.39 -6.45
CA VAL A 482 4.58 -15.74 -5.88
C VAL A 482 4.68 -15.68 -4.36
N LEU A 483 5.55 -14.80 -3.84
CA LEU A 483 5.71 -14.58 -2.41
C LEU A 483 4.46 -13.93 -1.81
N ALA A 484 3.92 -12.90 -2.48
CA ALA A 484 2.71 -12.21 -2.04
C ALA A 484 1.51 -13.16 -2.00
N THR A 485 1.33 -14.00 -3.01
CA THR A 485 0.27 -15.03 -3.06
C THR A 485 0.43 -16.04 -1.93
N ARG A 486 1.65 -16.48 -1.61
CA ARG A 486 1.88 -17.39 -0.47
C ARG A 486 1.44 -16.77 0.85
N LEU A 487 1.78 -15.49 1.08
CA LEU A 487 1.42 -14.74 2.28
C LEU A 487 -0.08 -14.43 2.33
N ARG A 488 -0.73 -14.26 1.18
CA ARG A 488 -2.18 -14.05 1.06
C ARG A 488 -2.99 -15.34 1.23
N GLY A 489 -2.37 -16.50 0.99
CA GLY A 489 -3.01 -17.83 1.03
C GLY A 489 -3.53 -18.25 2.41
N ALA A 490 -4.19 -19.41 2.47
CA ALA A 490 -5.02 -19.84 3.61
C ALA A 490 -4.31 -19.79 4.98
N ASP A 491 -3.06 -20.26 5.10
CA ASP A 491 -2.37 -20.37 6.39
C ASP A 491 -2.08 -19.02 7.08
N PHE A 492 -1.92 -17.96 6.28
CA PHE A 492 -1.55 -16.62 6.73
C PHE A 492 -2.72 -15.65 6.57
N GLY A 493 -3.40 -15.69 5.42
CA GLY A 493 -4.45 -14.76 5.03
C GLY A 493 -3.98 -13.30 5.07
N MET A 494 -2.70 -13.02 4.92
CA MET A 494 -2.12 -11.70 5.22
C MET A 494 -2.78 -10.60 4.39
N ARG A 495 -2.93 -9.43 4.99
CA ARG A 495 -3.52 -8.27 4.32
C ARG A 495 -2.52 -7.61 3.38
N ASP A 496 -2.96 -7.15 2.21
CA ASP A 496 -2.11 -6.48 1.21
C ASP A 496 -1.46 -5.20 1.73
N GLY A 497 -2.02 -4.59 2.77
CA GLY A 497 -1.37 -3.50 3.49
C GLY A 497 -0.04 -3.91 4.15
N LEU A 498 0.04 -5.12 4.70
CA LEU A 498 1.18 -5.63 5.46
C LEU A 498 2.21 -6.37 4.58
N ILE A 499 1.78 -7.06 3.53
CA ILE A 499 2.65 -7.91 2.67
C ILE A 499 3.92 -7.18 2.19
N PRO A 500 3.86 -5.96 1.62
CA PRO A 500 5.06 -5.27 1.15
C PRO A 500 6.06 -4.98 2.27
N LEU A 501 5.57 -4.68 3.48
CA LEU A 501 6.43 -4.44 4.63
C LEU A 501 7.13 -5.74 5.08
N VAL A 502 6.44 -6.89 5.06
CA VAL A 502 7.04 -8.20 5.41
C VAL A 502 8.11 -8.59 4.42
N ILE A 503 7.86 -8.43 3.13
CA ILE A 503 8.87 -8.71 2.09
C ILE A 503 10.05 -7.75 2.26
N ALA A 504 9.81 -6.46 2.52
CA ALA A 504 10.87 -5.51 2.79
C ALA A 504 11.72 -5.87 4.03
N ILE A 505 11.08 -6.33 5.11
CA ILE A 505 11.77 -6.82 6.31
C ILE A 505 12.68 -8.01 5.97
N TYR A 506 12.15 -9.00 5.23
CA TYR A 506 12.92 -10.15 4.80
C TYR A 506 14.12 -9.73 3.95
N LEU A 507 13.89 -8.92 2.91
CA LEU A 507 14.94 -8.45 2.01
C LEU A 507 16.03 -7.68 2.76
N ARG A 508 15.67 -6.87 3.75
CA ARG A 508 16.67 -6.16 4.56
C ARG A 508 17.44 -7.09 5.49
N ALA A 509 16.76 -8.03 6.15
CA ALA A 509 17.38 -8.97 7.08
C ALA A 509 18.30 -9.98 6.37
N SER A 510 17.96 -10.38 5.15
CA SER A 510 18.67 -11.40 4.36
C SER A 510 19.30 -10.81 3.08
N TRP A 511 19.62 -9.52 3.08
CA TRP A 511 20.10 -8.81 1.87
C TRP A 511 21.43 -9.38 1.34
N HIS A 512 22.30 -9.84 2.24
CA HIS A 512 23.58 -10.47 1.89
C HIS A 512 23.37 -11.79 1.12
N GLU A 513 22.27 -12.50 1.41
CA GLU A 513 21.95 -13.83 0.89
C GLU A 513 20.84 -13.81 -0.19
N THR A 514 20.38 -12.62 -0.61
CA THR A 514 19.26 -12.49 -1.55
C THR A 514 19.63 -11.54 -2.69
N ALA A 515 19.72 -12.08 -3.91
CA ALA A 515 19.83 -11.29 -5.13
C ALA A 515 18.46 -10.75 -5.55
N VAL A 516 18.43 -9.51 -6.04
CA VAL A 516 17.23 -8.82 -6.50
C VAL A 516 17.40 -8.47 -7.98
N TYR A 517 16.38 -8.75 -8.77
CA TYR A 517 16.35 -8.49 -10.21
C TYR A 517 15.18 -7.57 -10.54
N GLU A 518 15.39 -6.67 -11.51
CA GLU A 518 14.37 -5.80 -12.11
C GLU A 518 14.39 -6.06 -13.63
N ASP A 519 13.28 -6.55 -14.19
CA ASP A 519 13.17 -6.97 -15.60
C ASP A 519 14.31 -7.91 -16.06
N GLY A 520 14.70 -8.85 -15.19
CA GLY A 520 15.80 -9.80 -15.43
C GLY A 520 17.21 -9.20 -15.30
N THR A 521 17.33 -7.93 -14.89
CA THR A 521 18.61 -7.27 -14.62
C THR A 521 18.91 -7.26 -13.13
N TYR A 522 20.08 -7.75 -12.73
CA TYR A 522 20.49 -7.78 -11.33
C TYR A 522 20.78 -6.37 -10.78
N LEU A 523 20.27 -6.09 -9.58
CA LEU A 523 20.48 -4.83 -8.87
C LEU A 523 21.67 -4.92 -7.91
N GLU A 524 22.78 -4.29 -8.30
CA GLU A 524 24.02 -4.22 -7.52
C GLU A 524 23.86 -3.57 -6.15
N GLN A 525 22.90 -2.65 -6.00
CA GLN A 525 22.55 -1.97 -4.77
C GLN A 525 21.03 -1.91 -4.65
N VAL A 526 20.51 -2.25 -3.47
CA VAL A 526 19.08 -2.20 -3.17
C VAL A 526 18.89 -1.27 -1.99
N GLY A 527 18.65 0.01 -2.29
CA GLY A 527 18.45 1.09 -1.31
C GLY A 527 17.01 1.61 -1.32
N GLY A 528 16.80 2.79 -0.74
CA GLY A 528 15.48 3.44 -0.68
C GLY A 528 14.73 3.53 -2.02
N PRO A 529 15.37 3.94 -3.12
CA PRO A 529 14.72 4.01 -4.44
C PRO A 529 14.23 2.64 -4.94
N GLU A 530 15.05 1.59 -4.80
CA GLU A 530 14.71 0.23 -5.23
C GLU A 530 13.56 -0.35 -4.41
N PHE A 531 13.60 -0.23 -3.08
CA PHE A 531 12.50 -0.65 -2.20
C PHE A 531 11.19 0.09 -2.51
N THR A 532 11.28 1.36 -2.90
CA THR A 532 10.12 2.15 -3.33
C THR A 532 9.54 1.60 -4.63
N ARG A 533 10.38 1.25 -5.60
CA ARG A 533 9.95 0.63 -6.87
C ARG A 533 9.35 -0.75 -6.66
N ILE A 534 9.98 -1.62 -5.86
CA ILE A 534 9.43 -2.93 -5.44
C ILE A 534 8.01 -2.79 -4.85
N THR A 535 7.75 -1.71 -4.10
CA THR A 535 6.44 -1.48 -3.48
C THR A 535 5.41 -0.94 -4.46
N LYS A 536 5.82 -0.17 -5.48
CA LYS A 536 4.92 0.50 -6.44
C LYS A 536 4.61 -0.35 -7.66
N GLU A 537 5.62 -1.05 -8.18
CA GLU A 537 5.60 -1.82 -9.42
C GLU A 537 6.20 -3.22 -9.16
N PRO A 538 5.63 -4.00 -8.22
CA PRO A 538 6.17 -5.29 -7.80
C PRO A 538 6.31 -6.33 -8.92
N GLU A 539 5.51 -6.22 -9.98
CA GLU A 539 5.47 -7.14 -11.12
C GLU A 539 6.80 -7.25 -11.88
N HIS A 540 7.67 -6.22 -11.80
CA HIS A 540 8.97 -6.20 -12.46
C HIS A 540 10.08 -6.85 -11.64
N PHE A 541 9.81 -7.27 -10.39
CA PHE A 541 10.84 -7.69 -9.45
C PHE A 541 10.84 -9.19 -9.17
N GLU A 542 12.04 -9.75 -9.17
CA GLU A 542 12.31 -11.15 -8.82
C GLU A 542 13.40 -11.25 -7.76
N PHE A 543 13.33 -12.30 -6.94
CA PHE A 543 14.25 -12.56 -5.84
C PHE A 543 14.86 -13.95 -5.95
N GLN A 544 16.15 -14.08 -5.66
CA GLN A 544 16.85 -15.37 -5.69
C GLN A 544 17.72 -15.52 -4.44
N HIS A 545 17.70 -16.70 -3.83
CA HIS A 545 18.60 -16.99 -2.72
C HIS A 545 20.01 -17.32 -3.23
N CYS A 546 21.03 -16.70 -2.65
CA CYS A 546 22.43 -16.84 -3.02
C CYS A 546 23.31 -17.10 -1.78
N ALA A 547 23.10 -18.21 -1.09
CA ALA A 547 24.01 -18.66 -0.04
C ALA A 547 25.20 -19.45 -0.61
N ILE A 548 26.34 -19.33 0.07
CA ILE A 548 27.56 -20.06 -0.24
C ILE A 548 27.68 -21.22 0.77
N GLU A 549 27.67 -22.47 0.28
CA GLU A 549 27.97 -23.66 1.09
C GLU A 549 29.18 -24.43 0.53
N GLY A 550 29.98 -25.03 1.41
CA GLY A 550 31.10 -25.91 1.06
C GLY A 550 32.31 -25.20 0.44
N VAL A 551 32.81 -25.75 -0.69
CA VAL A 551 34.04 -25.32 -1.40
C VAL A 551 34.00 -23.83 -1.79
N ARG A 552 32.81 -23.32 -2.07
CA ARG A 552 32.58 -21.92 -2.44
C ARG A 552 32.87 -20.96 -1.28
N ALA A 553 32.76 -21.41 -0.02
CA ALA A 553 33.03 -20.60 1.18
C ALA A 553 34.54 -20.43 1.43
N GLU A 554 35.34 -21.44 1.11
CA GLU A 554 36.80 -21.31 1.18
C GLU A 554 37.33 -20.36 0.09
N LEU A 555 36.85 -20.51 -1.16
CA LEU A 555 37.17 -19.58 -2.24
C LEU A 555 36.77 -18.14 -1.88
N TYR A 556 35.62 -17.96 -1.22
CA TYR A 556 35.19 -16.66 -0.70
C TYR A 556 36.20 -16.06 0.27
N VAL A 557 36.68 -16.81 1.26
CA VAL A 557 37.67 -16.32 2.22
C VAL A 557 38.97 -15.93 1.52
N GLN A 558 39.45 -16.76 0.59
CA GLN A 558 40.69 -16.50 -0.14
C GLN A 558 40.59 -15.29 -1.08
N LEU A 559 39.46 -15.13 -1.79
CA LEU A 559 39.20 -13.95 -2.61
C LEU A 559 39.07 -12.69 -1.76
N GLY A 560 38.31 -12.73 -0.66
CA GLY A 560 38.18 -11.59 0.24
C GLY A 560 39.52 -11.09 0.78
N ALA A 561 40.42 -12.02 1.15
CA ALA A 561 41.78 -11.71 1.57
C ALA A 561 42.63 -11.10 0.44
N ALA A 562 42.55 -11.65 -0.77
CA ALA A 562 43.29 -11.16 -1.94
C ALA A 562 42.80 -9.79 -2.45
N LEU A 563 41.54 -9.45 -2.17
CA LEU A 563 40.87 -8.21 -2.55
C LEU A 563 40.89 -7.14 -1.44
N GLU A 564 41.57 -7.41 -0.31
CA GLU A 564 41.62 -6.53 0.86
C GLU A 564 40.22 -6.08 1.36
N THR A 565 39.20 -6.92 1.13
CA THR A 565 37.81 -6.58 1.45
C THR A 565 37.47 -7.09 2.85
N ARG A 566 36.87 -6.24 3.69
CA ARG A 566 36.37 -6.67 5.01
C ARG A 566 35.23 -7.67 4.82
N LEU A 567 35.47 -8.92 5.18
CA LEU A 567 34.46 -9.98 5.12
C LEU A 567 33.52 -9.90 6.32
N SER A 568 32.23 -10.16 6.08
CA SER A 568 31.21 -10.30 7.12
C SER A 568 31.44 -11.58 7.94
N GLU A 569 30.96 -11.63 9.19
CA GLU A 569 31.03 -12.85 10.02
C GLU A 569 30.28 -14.04 9.39
N ARG A 570 29.35 -13.78 8.45
CA ARG A 570 28.66 -14.79 7.64
C ARG A 570 29.03 -14.60 6.16
N PRO A 571 29.74 -15.56 5.53
CA PRO A 571 30.22 -15.40 4.16
C PRO A 571 29.05 -15.51 3.17
N ALA A 572 28.72 -14.41 2.49
CA ALA A 572 27.68 -14.39 1.46
C ALA A 572 28.24 -13.95 0.10
N LEU A 573 27.82 -14.59 -0.98
CA LEU A 573 28.36 -14.38 -2.33
C LEU A 573 28.41 -12.92 -2.76
N LEU A 574 27.36 -12.19 -2.39
CA LEU A 574 27.19 -10.81 -2.80
C LEU A 574 28.18 -9.87 -2.11
N ASP A 575 28.80 -10.27 -0.99
CA ASP A 575 29.84 -9.48 -0.32
C ASP A 575 31.14 -9.40 -1.13
N ILE A 576 31.36 -10.28 -2.11
CA ILE A 576 32.51 -10.21 -3.03
C ILE A 576 32.09 -9.66 -4.38
N VAL A 577 30.97 -10.14 -4.92
CA VAL A 577 30.52 -9.74 -6.26
C VAL A 577 30.17 -8.25 -6.30
N ARG A 578 29.46 -7.71 -5.29
CA ARG A 578 29.04 -6.30 -5.29
C ARG A 578 30.24 -5.34 -5.22
N PRO A 579 31.24 -5.51 -4.33
CA PRO A 579 32.45 -4.68 -4.36
C PRO A 579 33.21 -4.76 -5.68
N LEU A 580 33.32 -5.94 -6.30
CA LEU A 580 33.99 -6.10 -7.59
C LEU A 580 33.26 -5.36 -8.72
N MET A 581 31.94 -5.50 -8.81
CA MET A 581 31.12 -4.77 -9.80
C MET A 581 31.17 -3.27 -9.54
N THR A 582 31.10 -2.83 -8.27
CA THR A 582 31.22 -1.41 -7.90
C THR A 582 32.61 -0.85 -8.23
N PHE A 583 33.67 -1.63 -7.98
CA PHE A 583 35.05 -1.26 -8.33
C PHE A 583 35.17 -1.00 -9.83
N VAL A 584 34.73 -1.94 -10.66
CA VAL A 584 34.84 -1.80 -12.13
C VAL A 584 33.87 -0.76 -12.69
N GLY A 585 32.65 -0.67 -12.14
CA GLY A 585 31.57 0.19 -12.66
C GLY A 585 31.65 1.65 -12.22
N LYS A 586 32.17 1.95 -11.02
CA LYS A 586 32.14 3.31 -10.44
C LYS A 586 33.50 3.83 -9.99
N GLN A 587 34.41 2.99 -9.51
CA GLN A 587 35.68 3.45 -8.93
C GLN A 587 36.81 3.59 -9.96
N LEU A 588 36.78 2.80 -11.04
CA LEU A 588 37.78 2.89 -12.10
C LEU A 588 37.52 4.09 -13.04
N PRO A 589 38.59 4.82 -13.44
CA PRO A 589 38.50 5.81 -14.51
C PRO A 589 37.95 5.20 -15.81
N ASP A 590 37.26 6.02 -16.61
CA ASP A 590 36.73 5.66 -17.93
C ASP A 590 37.81 5.04 -18.83
N HIS A 591 39.06 5.50 -18.74
CA HIS A 591 40.19 4.96 -19.46
C HIS A 591 40.43 3.48 -19.13
N SER A 592 40.54 3.13 -17.85
CA SER A 592 40.72 1.74 -17.40
C SER A 592 39.57 0.83 -17.87
N ARG A 593 38.35 1.39 -17.97
CA ARG A 593 37.16 0.66 -18.44
C ARG A 593 37.17 0.41 -19.95
N ARG A 594 37.85 1.23 -20.74
CA ARG A 594 37.74 1.24 -22.22
C ARG A 594 39.01 0.84 -22.95
N THR A 595 40.19 0.97 -22.33
CA THR A 595 41.47 0.63 -22.96
C THR A 595 41.54 -0.84 -23.37
N ARG A 596 42.20 -1.12 -24.49
CA ARG A 596 42.54 -2.48 -24.96
C ARG A 596 43.98 -2.86 -24.62
N ARG A 597 44.74 -1.97 -23.98
CA ARG A 597 46.14 -2.20 -23.57
C ARG A 597 46.24 -2.93 -22.22
N LEU A 598 45.49 -4.02 -22.09
CA LEU A 598 45.47 -4.91 -20.93
C LEU A 598 45.71 -6.35 -21.42
N SER A 599 46.14 -7.24 -20.53
CA SER A 599 46.26 -8.66 -20.88
C SER A 599 44.91 -9.24 -21.37
N PRO A 600 44.90 -10.23 -22.29
CA PRO A 600 43.68 -10.83 -22.81
C PRO A 600 42.76 -11.37 -21.70
N ALA A 601 43.35 -11.97 -20.67
CA ALA A 601 42.63 -12.49 -19.51
C ALA A 601 41.95 -11.35 -18.71
N THR A 602 42.64 -10.24 -18.48
CA THR A 602 42.07 -9.06 -17.81
C THR A 602 40.97 -8.39 -18.64
N LEU A 603 41.11 -8.34 -19.97
CA LEU A 603 40.06 -7.84 -20.85
C LEU A 603 38.78 -8.68 -20.76
N ALA A 604 38.92 -10.01 -20.80
CA ALA A 604 37.81 -10.94 -20.65
C ALA A 604 37.16 -10.81 -19.27
N ALA A 605 37.96 -10.75 -18.20
CA ALA A 605 37.46 -10.59 -16.83
C ALA A 605 36.73 -9.26 -16.63
N ARG A 606 37.27 -8.14 -17.15
CA ARG A 606 36.60 -6.84 -17.12
C ARG A 606 35.27 -6.87 -17.87
N SER A 607 35.23 -7.51 -19.04
CA SER A 607 33.99 -7.64 -19.83
C SER A 607 32.94 -8.45 -19.08
N ALA A 608 33.33 -9.55 -18.43
CA ALA A 608 32.45 -10.35 -17.60
C ALA A 608 31.91 -9.54 -16.41
N LEU A 609 32.76 -8.77 -15.71
CA LEU A 609 32.34 -7.93 -14.58
C LEU A 609 31.37 -6.79 -14.99
N LEU A 610 31.52 -6.23 -16.19
CA LEU A 610 30.64 -5.17 -16.70
C LEU A 610 29.31 -5.69 -17.27
N SER A 611 29.25 -6.95 -17.70
CA SER A 611 28.08 -7.54 -18.36
C SER A 611 27.36 -8.61 -17.54
N GLY A 612 27.96 -9.04 -16.42
CA GLY A 612 27.45 -10.12 -15.57
C GLY A 612 26.08 -9.82 -15.00
N ARG A 613 25.09 -10.62 -15.39
CA ARG A 613 23.71 -10.52 -14.91
C ARG A 613 23.41 -11.42 -13.71
N ASP A 614 24.12 -12.52 -13.55
CA ASP A 614 23.95 -13.46 -12.44
C ASP A 614 25.22 -13.49 -11.59
N PRO A 615 25.18 -13.06 -10.31
CA PRO A 615 26.32 -13.07 -9.40
C PRO A 615 26.97 -14.45 -9.22
N SER A 616 26.18 -15.52 -9.25
CA SER A 616 26.66 -16.89 -9.07
C SER A 616 27.37 -17.38 -10.31
N ALA A 617 26.73 -17.24 -11.49
CA ALA A 617 27.37 -17.58 -12.76
C ALA A 617 28.65 -16.76 -12.98
N LEU A 618 28.63 -15.46 -12.63
CA LEU A 618 29.77 -14.57 -12.78
C LEU A 618 31.01 -15.08 -12.04
N LEU A 619 30.88 -15.39 -10.74
CA LEU A 619 32.02 -15.79 -9.92
C LEU A 619 32.50 -17.22 -10.21
N PHE A 620 31.58 -18.16 -10.45
CA PHE A 620 31.92 -19.58 -10.52
C PHE A 620 32.06 -20.11 -11.94
N THR A 621 31.56 -19.40 -12.95
CA THR A 621 31.57 -19.86 -14.35
C THR A 621 32.25 -18.86 -15.27
N ASP A 622 31.81 -17.60 -15.30
CA ASP A 622 32.25 -16.64 -16.33
C ASP A 622 33.67 -16.12 -16.06
N LEU A 623 33.98 -15.80 -14.79
CA LEU A 623 35.31 -15.34 -14.41
C LEU A 623 36.38 -16.44 -14.50
N PRO A 624 36.16 -17.68 -14.04
CA PRO A 624 37.10 -18.77 -14.28
C PRO A 624 37.38 -18.98 -15.77
N LYS A 625 36.34 -18.98 -16.62
CA LYS A 625 36.50 -19.08 -18.07
C LYS A 625 37.31 -17.91 -18.66
N ALA A 626 37.16 -16.69 -18.14
CA ALA A 626 37.94 -15.54 -18.57
C ALA A 626 39.45 -15.68 -18.27
N PHE A 627 39.83 -16.54 -17.33
CA PHE A 627 41.22 -16.86 -17.00
C PHE A 627 41.68 -18.21 -17.59
N ASP A 628 40.95 -18.79 -18.54
CA ASP A 628 41.17 -20.13 -19.10
C ASP A 628 41.20 -21.24 -18.03
N LEU A 629 40.35 -21.12 -17.00
CA LEU A 629 40.16 -22.10 -15.94
C LEU A 629 38.77 -22.76 -16.07
N GLU A 630 38.68 -24.03 -15.64
CA GLU A 630 37.39 -24.72 -15.56
C GLU A 630 36.46 -24.06 -14.53
N ALA A 631 35.15 -24.18 -14.75
CA ALA A 631 34.14 -23.66 -13.84
C ALA A 631 34.27 -24.30 -12.44
N ILE A 632 34.17 -23.48 -11.40
CA ILE A 632 34.31 -23.93 -10.01
C ILE A 632 32.94 -24.42 -9.53
N GLY A 633 32.75 -25.74 -9.59
CA GLY A 633 31.51 -26.41 -9.23
C GLY A 633 31.50 -26.99 -7.82
N PRO A 634 30.38 -27.61 -7.40
CA PRO A 634 30.27 -28.32 -6.11
C PRO A 634 31.22 -29.52 -5.99
N GLN A 635 31.72 -30.03 -7.12
CA GLN A 635 32.62 -31.18 -7.21
C GLN A 635 34.11 -30.79 -7.14
N THR A 636 34.44 -29.50 -7.22
CA THR A 636 35.81 -29.01 -7.12
C THR A 636 36.29 -29.16 -5.68
N LEU A 637 37.46 -29.75 -5.43
CA LEU A 637 37.94 -29.95 -4.05
C LEU A 637 38.34 -28.61 -3.39
N PRO A 638 38.05 -28.44 -2.08
CA PRO A 638 38.58 -27.33 -1.28
C PRO A 638 40.12 -27.39 -1.30
N GLY A 639 40.79 -26.23 -1.42
CA GLY A 639 42.25 -26.15 -1.51
C GLY A 639 42.90 -26.69 -2.80
N SER A 640 42.13 -26.94 -3.87
CA SER A 640 42.72 -27.37 -5.16
C SER A 640 43.61 -26.29 -5.78
N GLU A 641 44.65 -26.71 -6.52
CA GLU A 641 45.55 -25.81 -7.25
C GLU A 641 44.79 -24.86 -8.19
N ALA A 642 43.64 -25.30 -8.70
CA ALA A 642 42.74 -24.50 -9.53
C ALA A 642 42.21 -23.25 -8.80
N VAL A 643 41.84 -23.38 -7.52
CA VAL A 643 41.35 -22.26 -6.69
C VAL A 643 42.47 -21.24 -6.45
N ALA A 644 43.67 -21.69 -6.08
CA ALA A 644 44.81 -20.81 -5.87
C ALA A 644 45.21 -20.06 -7.16
N ARG A 645 45.20 -20.75 -8.31
CA ARG A 645 45.42 -20.14 -9.63
C ARG A 645 44.37 -19.09 -9.96
N TYR A 646 43.10 -19.37 -9.67
CA TYR A 646 42.01 -18.42 -9.89
C TYR A 646 42.15 -17.16 -9.03
N VAL A 647 42.41 -17.30 -7.72
CA VAL A 647 42.61 -16.15 -6.82
C VAL A 647 43.81 -15.31 -7.26
N LYS A 648 44.92 -15.94 -7.64
CA LYS A 648 46.12 -15.24 -8.14
C LYS A 648 45.82 -14.49 -9.45
N ALA A 649 45.11 -15.12 -10.38
CA ALA A 649 44.72 -14.50 -11.65
C ALA A 649 43.79 -13.29 -11.41
N MET A 650 42.81 -13.43 -10.52
CA MET A 650 41.89 -12.36 -10.14
C MET A 650 42.62 -11.16 -9.52
N ALA A 651 43.49 -11.42 -8.53
CA ALA A 651 44.29 -10.37 -7.90
C ALA A 651 45.21 -9.67 -8.90
N GLY A 652 45.78 -10.42 -9.85
CA GLY A 652 46.56 -9.88 -10.96
C GLY A 652 45.74 -8.96 -11.87
N ALA A 653 44.56 -9.40 -12.29
CA ALA A 653 43.67 -8.62 -13.16
C ALA A 653 43.20 -7.32 -12.51
N ILE A 654 42.85 -7.35 -11.22
CA ILE A 654 42.41 -6.17 -10.48
C ILE A 654 43.54 -5.16 -10.28
N ARG A 655 44.76 -5.65 -10.00
CA ARG A 655 45.96 -4.81 -9.95
C ARG A 655 46.23 -4.18 -11.31
N GLU A 656 46.15 -4.95 -12.38
CA GLU A 656 46.34 -4.45 -13.74
C GLU A 656 45.31 -3.37 -14.12
N LEU A 657 44.04 -3.54 -13.74
CA LEU A 657 42.98 -2.54 -13.94
C LEU A 657 43.21 -1.26 -13.13
N ARG A 658 43.68 -1.38 -11.89
CA ARG A 658 44.04 -0.24 -11.02
C ARG A 658 45.25 0.52 -11.57
N ASP A 659 46.25 -0.20 -12.08
CA ASP A 659 47.49 0.35 -12.62
C ASP A 659 47.33 0.90 -14.05
N ALA A 660 46.23 0.58 -14.76
CA ALA A 660 46.03 0.98 -16.15
C ALA A 660 46.11 2.50 -16.36
N TYR A 661 45.48 3.28 -15.48
CA TYR A 661 45.49 4.75 -15.54
C TYR A 661 46.85 5.35 -15.12
N PRO A 662 47.46 4.97 -13.98
CA PRO A 662 48.84 5.35 -13.67
C PRO A 662 49.83 5.06 -14.80
N ARG A 663 49.72 3.90 -15.47
CA ARG A 663 50.57 3.54 -16.62
C ARG A 663 50.33 4.43 -17.83
N LEU A 664 49.10 4.91 -18.05
CA LEU A 664 48.84 5.94 -19.07
C LEU A 664 49.62 7.21 -18.73
N LEU A 665 49.50 7.71 -17.50
CA LEU A 665 50.22 8.92 -17.08
C LEU A 665 51.74 8.79 -17.24
N THR A 666 52.34 7.64 -16.90
CA THR A 666 53.78 7.41 -17.15
C THR A 666 54.14 7.50 -18.63
N ARG A 667 53.31 6.95 -19.54
CA ARG A 667 53.55 7.08 -20.99
C ARG A 667 53.41 8.51 -21.49
N LEU A 668 52.46 9.28 -20.94
CA LEU A 668 52.29 10.70 -21.27
C LEU A 668 53.49 11.53 -20.80
N ALA A 669 54.01 11.26 -19.60
CA ALA A 669 55.21 11.91 -19.08
C ALA A 669 56.43 11.61 -19.96
N ALA A 670 56.66 10.34 -20.30
CA ALA A 670 57.75 9.94 -21.19
C ALA A 670 57.63 10.60 -22.58
N ALA A 671 56.42 10.63 -23.15
CA ALA A 671 56.18 11.29 -24.43
C ALA A 671 56.46 12.79 -24.38
N LEU A 672 56.08 13.47 -23.28
CA LEU A 672 56.37 14.88 -23.06
C LEU A 672 57.87 15.13 -22.89
N GLY A 673 58.56 14.30 -22.12
CA GLY A 673 60.01 14.39 -21.89
C GLY A 673 60.81 14.18 -23.17
N ALA A 674 60.51 13.13 -23.92
CA ALA A 674 61.12 12.87 -25.22
C ALA A 674 60.83 14.01 -26.21
N ALA A 675 59.59 14.49 -26.27
CA ALA A 675 59.23 15.61 -27.13
C ALA A 675 59.97 16.89 -26.75
N LEU A 676 60.28 17.13 -25.48
CA LEU A 676 61.00 18.32 -25.03
C LEU A 676 62.51 18.14 -24.91
N GLU A 677 63.08 16.97 -25.23
CA GLU A 677 64.53 16.68 -25.02
C GLU A 677 64.94 16.83 -23.54
N THR A 678 64.13 16.26 -22.65
CA THR A 678 64.36 16.22 -21.20
C THR A 678 64.18 14.80 -20.67
N ASP A 679 64.37 14.60 -19.36
CA ASP A 679 64.14 13.29 -18.71
C ASP A 679 62.69 12.82 -18.92
N GLU A 680 62.49 11.50 -19.02
CA GLU A 680 61.20 10.85 -19.25
C GLU A 680 60.42 10.59 -17.94
N ASP A 681 61.12 10.65 -16.80
CA ASP A 681 60.51 10.51 -15.47
C ASP A 681 59.84 11.82 -15.05
N LEU A 682 58.54 11.76 -14.71
CA LEU A 682 57.72 12.91 -14.34
C LEU A 682 58.35 13.79 -13.25
N ALA A 683 58.95 13.16 -12.23
CA ALA A 683 59.56 13.88 -11.10
C ALA A 683 60.79 14.71 -11.52
N LYS A 684 61.53 14.26 -12.54
CA LYS A 684 62.74 14.92 -13.06
C LYS A 684 62.45 15.83 -14.24
N LEU A 685 61.40 15.53 -15.00
CA LEU A 685 60.88 16.29 -16.13
C LEU A 685 60.40 17.69 -15.74
N ARG A 686 59.70 17.80 -14.61
CA ARG A 686 58.98 19.03 -14.27
C ARG A 686 59.90 20.24 -14.08
N ALA A 687 60.96 20.06 -13.31
CA ALA A 687 62.07 21.00 -13.09
C ALA A 687 62.44 21.85 -14.33
N PRO A 688 63.06 21.21 -15.34
CA PRO A 688 63.56 21.86 -16.53
C PRO A 688 62.44 22.39 -17.44
N VAL A 689 61.31 21.68 -17.54
CA VAL A 689 60.17 22.11 -18.38
C VAL A 689 59.55 23.41 -17.87
N LEU A 690 59.43 23.55 -16.55
CA LEU A 690 58.87 24.75 -15.92
C LEU A 690 59.75 25.98 -16.13
N LEU A 691 61.08 25.82 -15.99
CA LEU A 691 62.06 26.89 -16.23
C LEU A 691 61.99 27.38 -17.68
N ARG A 692 61.98 26.45 -18.65
CA ARG A 692 61.88 26.74 -20.08
C ARG A 692 60.55 27.41 -20.43
N GLY A 693 59.45 26.89 -19.88
CA GLY A 693 58.13 27.47 -20.09
C GLY A 693 58.05 28.92 -19.63
N ARG A 694 58.53 29.22 -18.41
CA ARG A 694 58.55 30.58 -17.85
C ARG A 694 59.29 31.59 -18.69
N ALA A 695 60.46 31.21 -19.21
CA ALA A 695 61.28 32.09 -20.05
C ALA A 695 60.54 32.51 -21.33
N LEU A 696 59.67 31.64 -21.86
CA LEU A 696 59.00 31.84 -23.14
C LEU A 696 57.62 32.49 -23.05
N VAL A 697 56.92 32.41 -21.90
CA VAL A 697 55.57 33.02 -21.72
C VAL A 697 55.50 34.49 -22.16
N PRO A 698 56.46 35.38 -21.83
CA PRO A 698 56.39 36.79 -22.24
C PRO A 698 56.52 36.99 -23.76
N ALA A 699 57.21 36.08 -24.45
CA ALA A 699 57.52 36.16 -25.87
C ALA A 699 56.41 35.60 -26.79
N LEU A 700 55.42 34.89 -26.23
CA LEU A 700 54.41 34.17 -27.00
C LEU A 700 53.18 35.04 -27.32
N VAL A 701 52.98 35.29 -28.62
CA VAL A 701 51.81 36.00 -29.18
C VAL A 701 50.71 35.03 -29.66
N GLU A 702 51.08 33.85 -30.16
CA GLU A 702 50.11 32.85 -30.65
C GLU A 702 49.26 32.30 -29.49
N PRO A 703 47.91 32.44 -29.53
CA PRO A 703 47.06 32.10 -28.38
C PRO A 703 47.11 30.64 -27.95
N GLU A 704 47.09 29.68 -28.89
CA GLU A 704 47.09 28.24 -28.57
C GLU A 704 48.44 27.78 -27.99
N LEU A 705 49.56 28.22 -28.58
CA LEU A 705 50.89 27.93 -28.06
C LEU A 705 51.13 28.61 -26.71
N ARG A 706 50.67 29.86 -26.53
CA ARG A 706 50.73 30.54 -25.23
C ARG A 706 49.98 29.76 -24.15
N ALA A 707 48.80 29.23 -24.45
CA ALA A 707 48.02 28.42 -23.52
C ALA A 707 48.66 27.06 -23.21
N PHE A 708 49.40 26.46 -24.16
CA PHE A 708 50.21 25.27 -23.92
C PHE A 708 51.36 25.59 -22.93
N VAL A 709 52.13 26.63 -23.21
CA VAL A 709 53.32 27.00 -22.41
C VAL A 709 52.95 27.52 -21.03
N LEU A 710 51.84 28.23 -20.88
CA LEU A 710 51.31 28.63 -19.56
C LEU A 710 51.01 27.42 -18.66
N ARG A 711 50.54 26.30 -19.24
CA ARG A 711 50.34 25.05 -18.48
C ARG A 711 51.66 24.36 -18.14
N LEU A 712 52.63 24.36 -19.06
CA LEU A 712 53.98 23.86 -18.76
C LEU A 712 54.64 24.64 -17.61
N ALA A 713 54.40 25.95 -17.54
CA ALA A 713 54.94 26.87 -16.53
C ALA A 713 54.12 26.94 -15.21
N ASP A 714 53.13 26.07 -15.02
CA ASP A 714 52.27 26.07 -13.82
C ASP A 714 52.95 25.43 -12.60
N GLU A 715 53.08 26.18 -11.51
CA GLU A 715 53.66 25.73 -10.23
C GLU A 715 52.62 25.33 -9.18
N LYS A 716 51.34 25.62 -9.41
CA LYS A 716 50.30 25.47 -8.38
C LYS A 716 49.78 24.04 -8.27
N LEU A 717 49.83 23.30 -9.37
CA LEU A 717 49.34 21.91 -9.45
C LEU A 717 50.40 20.92 -8.97
N ASP A 718 49.98 19.81 -8.37
CA ASP A 718 50.87 18.65 -8.16
C ASP A 718 51.29 18.00 -9.49
N ASP A 719 52.23 17.05 -9.47
CA ASP A 719 52.82 16.46 -10.68
C ASP A 719 51.80 15.73 -11.55
N THR A 720 50.88 15.00 -10.92
CA THR A 720 49.80 14.28 -11.59
C THR A 720 48.80 15.23 -12.24
N ALA A 721 48.26 16.19 -11.48
CA ALA A 721 47.30 17.17 -11.96
C ALA A 721 47.91 18.11 -13.01
N TRP A 722 49.21 18.41 -12.91
CA TRP A 722 49.95 19.16 -13.92
C TRP A 722 50.01 18.41 -15.26
N LEU A 723 50.38 17.13 -15.24
CA LEU A 723 50.43 16.30 -16.44
C LEU A 723 49.03 16.11 -17.04
N GLU A 724 48.01 15.89 -16.22
CA GLU A 724 46.62 15.78 -16.64
C GLU A 724 46.10 17.07 -17.29
N SER A 725 46.49 18.24 -16.76
CA SER A 725 46.15 19.55 -17.34
C SER A 725 46.75 19.73 -18.74
N ILE A 726 48.02 19.31 -18.91
CA ILE A 726 48.70 19.34 -20.22
C ILE A 726 48.03 18.36 -21.18
N ALA A 727 47.86 17.10 -20.76
CA ALA A 727 47.20 16.06 -21.53
C ALA A 727 45.80 16.50 -21.98
N SER A 728 45.00 17.03 -21.05
CA SER A 728 43.64 17.48 -21.34
C SER A 728 43.59 18.64 -22.32
N PHE A 729 44.59 19.53 -22.32
CA PHE A 729 44.66 20.59 -23.31
C PHE A 729 45.08 20.07 -24.69
N VAL A 730 46.14 19.26 -24.71
CA VAL A 730 46.72 18.73 -25.96
C VAL A 730 45.72 17.81 -26.66
N ALA A 731 44.97 16.97 -25.95
CA ALA A 731 43.94 16.09 -26.53
C ALA A 731 42.51 16.67 -26.49
N ARG A 732 42.31 17.88 -25.94
CA ARG A 732 40.98 18.51 -25.74
C ARG A 732 39.98 17.66 -24.95
N LYS A 733 40.46 16.72 -24.14
CA LYS A 733 39.63 15.78 -23.38
C LYS A 733 40.36 15.34 -22.09
N PRO A 734 39.70 15.24 -20.93
CA PRO A 734 40.36 14.78 -19.70
C PRO A 734 40.95 13.38 -19.86
N ALA A 735 42.19 13.17 -19.39
CA ALA A 735 42.93 11.91 -19.52
C ALA A 735 42.19 10.71 -18.92
N GLU A 736 41.44 10.92 -17.84
CA GLU A 736 40.60 9.89 -17.21
C GLU A 736 39.57 9.27 -18.16
N ARG A 737 39.17 9.99 -19.23
CA ARG A 737 38.14 9.56 -20.21
C ARG A 737 38.71 9.06 -21.54
N TRP A 738 40.02 8.88 -21.63
CA TRP A 738 40.68 8.53 -22.88
C TRP A 738 40.44 7.09 -23.29
N THR A 739 40.28 6.90 -24.58
CA THR A 739 40.38 5.63 -25.28
C THR A 739 41.78 5.53 -25.91
N ASP A 740 42.15 4.36 -26.42
CA ASP A 740 43.48 4.17 -27.00
C ASP A 740 43.74 5.09 -28.22
N SER A 741 42.69 5.47 -28.96
CA SER A 741 42.80 6.44 -30.06
C SER A 741 43.00 7.88 -29.59
N ASP A 742 42.50 8.24 -28.40
CA ASP A 742 42.74 9.57 -27.81
C ASP A 742 44.23 9.71 -27.42
N GLU A 743 44.88 8.62 -26.99
CA GLU A 743 46.33 8.59 -26.73
C GLU A 743 47.14 8.81 -28.03
N GLU A 744 46.71 8.22 -29.15
CA GLU A 744 47.32 8.46 -30.47
C GLU A 744 47.18 9.92 -30.94
N GLU A 745 45.99 10.52 -30.75
CA GLU A 745 45.77 11.94 -31.05
C GLU A 745 46.67 12.83 -30.19
N PHE A 746 46.82 12.51 -28.90
CA PHE A 746 47.73 13.23 -28.01
C PHE A 746 49.15 13.25 -28.55
N HIS A 747 49.71 12.11 -28.98
CA HIS A 747 51.07 12.07 -29.52
C HIS A 747 51.25 12.95 -30.76
N GLN A 748 50.29 12.93 -31.69
CA GLN A 748 50.35 13.76 -32.90
C GLN A 748 50.30 15.25 -32.57
N ARG A 749 49.39 15.64 -31.67
CA ARG A 749 49.20 17.05 -31.27
C ARG A 749 50.33 17.55 -30.38
N LEU A 750 50.88 16.70 -29.53
CA LEU A 750 52.06 17.01 -28.73
C LEU A 750 53.25 17.32 -29.65
N ALA A 751 53.52 16.49 -30.66
CA ALA A 751 54.60 16.75 -31.62
C ALA A 751 54.43 18.12 -32.34
N PHE A 752 53.19 18.48 -32.68
CA PHE A 752 52.88 19.78 -33.27
C PHE A 752 53.19 20.96 -32.32
N PHE A 753 52.70 20.90 -31.08
CA PHE A 753 52.96 21.95 -30.08
C PHE A 753 54.43 22.05 -29.73
N THR A 754 55.12 20.93 -29.58
CA THR A 754 56.52 20.93 -29.18
C THR A 754 57.45 21.40 -30.30
N ARG A 755 57.14 21.09 -31.57
CA ARG A 755 57.88 21.67 -32.70
C ARG A 755 57.80 23.20 -32.70
N ARG A 756 56.61 23.76 -32.47
CA ARG A 756 56.41 25.21 -32.37
C ARG A 756 57.07 25.81 -31.12
N PHE A 757 56.99 25.11 -29.99
CA PHE A 757 57.67 25.50 -28.76
C PHE A 757 59.18 25.68 -28.99
N ARG A 758 59.84 24.68 -29.58
CA ARG A 758 61.27 24.72 -29.89
C ARG A 758 61.62 25.82 -30.90
N GLN A 759 60.77 26.06 -31.90
CA GLN A 759 60.97 27.17 -32.85
C GLN A 759 60.98 28.53 -32.13
N VAL A 760 60.04 28.76 -31.21
CA VAL A 760 60.01 30.02 -30.44
C VAL A 760 61.18 30.08 -29.46
N GLU A 761 61.54 28.96 -28.83
CA GLU A 761 62.71 28.87 -27.94
C GLU A 761 64.03 29.19 -28.66
N THR A 762 64.13 28.81 -29.93
CA THR A 762 65.27 29.13 -30.79
C THR A 762 65.35 30.62 -31.12
N ILE A 763 64.20 31.32 -31.16
CA ILE A 763 64.10 32.75 -31.46
C ILE A 763 64.28 33.61 -30.19
N HIS A 764 63.82 33.13 -29.03
CA HIS A 764 63.83 33.83 -27.75
C HIS A 764 64.72 33.10 -26.74
N PHE A 765 66.00 33.48 -26.69
CA PHE A 765 66.92 33.03 -25.65
C PHE A 765 66.73 33.86 -24.35
N PRO A 766 66.72 33.24 -23.16
CA PRO A 766 66.86 33.99 -21.91
C PRO A 766 68.29 34.54 -21.83
N GLY A 767 68.45 35.84 -22.06
CA GLY A 767 69.73 36.53 -21.91
C GLY A 767 70.18 36.62 -20.45
N GLN A 768 71.39 36.15 -20.17
CA GLN A 768 72.26 36.73 -19.15
C GLN A 768 73.64 36.97 -19.78
N GLY A 769 74.02 38.24 -19.96
CA GLY A 769 75.35 38.67 -20.39
C GLY A 769 75.31 39.60 -21.61
N ASP A 770 75.72 40.86 -21.43
CA ASP A 770 75.70 41.94 -22.43
C ASP A 770 76.85 41.84 -23.47
N ASP A 771 77.52 40.69 -23.60
CA ASP A 771 78.78 40.54 -24.38
C ASP A 771 78.84 39.33 -25.34
N ASP A 772 77.72 38.61 -25.56
CA ASP A 772 77.65 37.51 -26.53
C ASP A 772 76.76 37.90 -27.73
N SER A 773 77.35 37.93 -28.94
CA SER A 773 76.62 38.11 -30.19
C SER A 773 76.20 36.74 -30.75
N ALA A 774 74.97 36.62 -31.24
CA ALA A 774 74.49 35.38 -31.87
C ALA A 774 74.04 35.65 -33.32
N TYR A 775 74.56 34.86 -34.25
CA TYR A 775 74.24 34.95 -35.67
C TYR A 775 73.41 33.73 -36.09
N ARG A 776 72.21 33.99 -36.65
CA ARG A 776 71.37 32.95 -37.26
C ARG A 776 71.63 32.91 -38.76
N ILE A 777 72.09 31.77 -39.26
CA ILE A 777 72.28 31.54 -40.70
C ILE A 777 71.28 30.47 -41.14
N ALA A 778 70.37 30.87 -42.02
CA ALA A 778 69.43 29.96 -42.67
C ALA A 778 69.72 29.90 -44.17
N VAL A 779 69.96 28.70 -44.69
CA VAL A 779 70.15 28.46 -46.12
C VAL A 779 69.06 27.53 -46.61
N THR A 780 68.23 28.02 -47.53
CA THR A 780 67.14 27.26 -48.14
C THR A 780 67.51 26.84 -49.55
N CYS A 781 67.52 25.54 -49.81
CA CYS A 781 67.77 24.95 -51.11
C CYS A 781 66.51 24.93 -51.99
N ALA A 782 66.70 24.82 -53.30
CA ALA A 782 65.60 24.79 -54.27
C ALA A 782 64.73 23.52 -54.16
N ASP A 783 65.21 22.46 -53.49
CA ASP A 783 64.48 21.23 -53.17
C ASP A 783 63.59 21.38 -51.92
N GLY A 784 63.54 22.57 -51.32
CA GLY A 784 62.76 22.88 -50.12
C GLY A 784 63.45 22.51 -48.80
N ARG A 785 64.67 21.94 -48.82
CA ARG A 785 65.43 21.70 -47.60
C ARG A 785 65.98 23.02 -47.06
N GLN A 786 65.64 23.32 -45.81
CA GLN A 786 66.14 24.47 -45.08
C GLN A 786 67.04 23.98 -43.96
N ILE A 787 68.31 24.38 -43.99
CA ILE A 787 69.23 24.16 -42.88
C ILE A 787 69.33 25.48 -42.12
N GLU A 788 69.13 25.40 -40.81
CA GLU A 788 69.16 26.54 -39.92
C GLU A 788 70.09 26.23 -38.76
N ARG A 789 71.15 27.04 -38.60
CA ARG A 789 72.07 26.94 -37.47
C ARG A 789 72.31 28.32 -36.86
N ILE A 790 72.52 28.32 -35.56
CA ILE A 790 72.86 29.51 -34.78
C ILE A 790 74.29 29.35 -34.29
N PHE A 791 75.13 30.33 -34.60
CA PHE A 791 76.51 30.41 -34.12
C PHE A 791 76.57 31.47 -33.02
N ARG A 792 77.15 31.10 -31.87
CA ARG A 792 77.41 32.02 -30.75
C ARG A 792 78.85 32.48 -30.81
N THR A 793 79.08 33.76 -30.55
CA THR A 793 80.42 34.35 -30.57
C THR A 793 80.66 35.10 -29.27
N THR A 794 81.82 34.88 -28.68
CA THR A 794 82.29 35.64 -27.51
C THR A 794 83.05 36.89 -27.95
N ALA A 795 83.21 37.88 -27.07
CA ALA A 795 83.98 39.10 -27.35
C ALA A 795 85.42 38.84 -27.86
N GLU A 796 86.06 37.73 -27.46
CA GLU A 796 87.38 37.32 -27.96
C GLU A 796 87.35 36.76 -29.40
N GLN A 797 86.26 36.09 -29.77
CA GLN A 797 86.06 35.51 -31.10
C GLN A 797 85.64 36.56 -32.14
N GLU A 798 85.01 37.65 -31.72
CA GLU A 798 84.61 38.77 -32.58
C GLU A 798 85.80 39.42 -33.31
N ALA A 799 86.96 39.46 -32.65
CA ALA A 799 88.21 39.94 -33.26
C ALA A 799 88.75 38.99 -34.36
N ALA A 800 88.54 37.68 -34.19
CA ALA A 800 88.89 36.67 -35.20
C ALA A 800 87.90 36.70 -36.38
N ILE A 801 86.61 36.92 -36.10
CA ILE A 801 85.56 37.06 -37.12
C ILE A 801 85.84 38.28 -38.00
N LYS A 802 86.17 39.45 -37.43
CA LYS A 802 86.54 40.64 -38.22
C LYS A 802 87.75 40.42 -39.12
N ARG A 803 88.75 39.62 -38.69
CA ARG A 803 89.88 39.25 -39.55
C ARG A 803 89.42 38.36 -40.71
N ALA A 804 88.61 37.34 -40.44
CA ALA A 804 88.04 36.48 -41.47
C ALA A 804 87.13 37.25 -42.45
N GLU A 805 86.35 38.21 -41.97
CA GLU A 805 85.55 39.12 -42.82
C GLU A 805 86.44 39.94 -43.76
N THR A 806 87.58 40.44 -43.27
CA THR A 806 88.51 41.25 -44.07
C THR A 806 89.18 40.43 -45.18
N GLU A 807 89.41 39.12 -44.95
CA GLU A 807 89.95 38.20 -45.97
C GLU A 807 88.88 37.72 -46.96
N LEU A 808 87.65 37.46 -46.49
CA LEU A 808 86.56 36.92 -47.31
C LEU A 808 85.83 37.99 -48.14
N ALA A 809 85.75 39.24 -47.66
CA ALA A 809 85.08 40.34 -48.36
C ALA A 809 85.57 40.56 -49.81
N PRO A 810 86.89 40.70 -50.09
CA PRO A 810 87.36 40.94 -51.46
C PRO A 810 87.14 39.72 -52.39
N LEU A 811 87.14 38.49 -51.85
CA LEU A 811 86.85 37.27 -52.60
C LEU A 811 85.37 37.20 -53.00
N LEU A 812 84.45 37.56 -52.09
CA LEU A 812 83.03 37.61 -52.34
C LEU A 812 82.63 38.76 -53.28
N GLU A 813 83.32 39.91 -53.21
CA GLU A 813 83.10 41.04 -54.12
C GLU A 813 83.57 40.73 -55.55
N ARG A 814 84.78 40.16 -55.71
CA ARG A 814 85.34 39.83 -57.02
C ARG A 814 84.54 38.76 -57.77
N ALA A 815 83.92 37.83 -57.06
CA ALA A 815 83.08 36.76 -57.63
C ALA A 815 81.58 37.13 -57.73
N GLY A 816 81.18 38.27 -57.17
CA GLY A 816 79.81 38.79 -57.22
C GLY A 816 78.74 37.77 -56.78
N ARG A 817 77.66 37.66 -57.56
CA ARG A 817 76.52 36.75 -57.26
C ARG A 817 76.94 35.29 -57.17
N ILE A 818 77.92 34.85 -57.96
CA ILE A 818 78.37 33.45 -58.02
C ILE A 818 79.14 33.09 -56.74
N GLY A 819 79.97 34.00 -56.23
CA GLY A 819 80.71 33.81 -54.98
C GLY A 819 79.79 33.61 -53.77
N ARG A 820 78.72 34.40 -53.66
CA ARG A 820 77.74 34.26 -52.57
C ARG A 820 76.99 32.92 -52.61
N ILE A 821 76.66 32.42 -53.80
CA ILE A 821 76.03 31.10 -53.97
C ILE A 821 77.01 29.98 -53.63
N ALA A 822 78.28 30.11 -54.00
CA ALA A 822 79.32 29.15 -53.65
C ALA A 822 79.55 29.07 -52.13
N ALA A 823 79.59 30.22 -51.43
CA ALA A 823 79.69 30.27 -49.98
C ALA A 823 78.49 29.61 -49.28
N ALA A 824 77.26 29.86 -49.76
CA ALA A 824 76.06 29.21 -49.24
C ALA A 824 76.10 27.67 -49.43
N ARG A 825 76.63 27.17 -50.56
CA ARG A 825 76.81 25.72 -50.78
C ARG A 825 77.90 25.11 -49.91
N LEU A 826 78.98 25.84 -49.64
CA LEU A 826 80.04 25.39 -48.73
C LEU A 826 79.54 25.30 -47.28
N LEU A 827 78.73 26.25 -46.83
CA LEU A 827 78.08 26.20 -45.51
C LEU A 827 77.14 24.99 -45.39
N LEU A 828 76.43 24.63 -46.46
CA LEU A 828 75.60 23.42 -46.50
C LEU A 828 76.42 22.13 -46.47
N ALA A 829 77.60 22.10 -47.11
CA ALA A 829 78.49 20.94 -47.13
C ALA A 829 79.20 20.74 -45.78
N ALA A 830 79.68 21.82 -45.16
CA ALA A 830 80.34 21.78 -43.85
C ALA A 830 79.38 21.33 -42.73
N ALA A 831 78.09 21.68 -42.83
CA ALA A 831 77.07 21.19 -41.89
C ALA A 831 76.88 19.66 -41.95
N GLY A 832 77.26 18.99 -43.05
CA GLY A 832 77.17 17.54 -43.21
C GLY A 832 78.35 16.76 -42.61
N ASP A 833 79.55 17.37 -42.49
CA ASP A 833 80.75 16.71 -41.96
C ASP A 833 80.80 16.74 -40.42
N GLU A 834 80.28 17.78 -39.76
CA GLU A 834 80.26 17.85 -38.28
C GLU A 834 79.20 16.92 -37.64
N ASP A 835 78.13 16.59 -38.36
CA ASP A 835 77.12 15.64 -37.88
C ASP A 835 77.61 14.17 -37.97
N ALA A 836 78.69 13.88 -38.70
CA ALA A 836 79.30 12.55 -38.82
C ALA A 836 80.23 12.19 -37.65
N ASP A 837 80.78 13.18 -36.94
CA ASP A 837 81.70 12.97 -35.81
C ASP A 837 80.97 12.68 -34.46
N VAL A 838 79.64 12.73 -34.42
CA VAL A 838 78.83 12.32 -33.25
C VAL A 838 78.34 10.86 -33.35
N GLU A 839 78.42 10.23 -34.53
CA GLU A 839 77.90 8.87 -34.78
C GLU A 839 78.94 7.74 -34.84
N THR A 840 80.22 7.99 -34.53
CA THR A 840 81.25 6.93 -34.52
C THR A 840 82.00 6.79 -33.19
N SER A 841 81.40 6.04 -32.26
CA SER A 841 82.15 5.21 -31.30
C SER A 841 81.53 3.81 -31.22
N PRO A 842 82.33 2.73 -31.38
CA PRO A 842 81.83 1.43 -31.77
C PRO A 842 81.29 0.61 -30.59
N LYS A 843 80.18 -0.10 -30.82
CA LYS A 843 79.83 -1.31 -30.05
C LYS A 843 80.92 -2.36 -30.27
N ALA A 844 81.76 -2.60 -29.26
CA ALA A 844 82.49 -3.85 -29.11
C ALA A 844 81.55 -4.91 -28.51
N GLY A 845 81.51 -6.08 -29.14
CA GLY A 845 80.46 -7.09 -28.94
C GLY A 845 80.73 -8.15 -27.88
N SER A 846 79.66 -8.94 -27.68
CA SER A 846 79.52 -10.30 -27.13
C SER A 846 80.14 -10.65 -25.78
N THR A 847 79.26 -10.85 -24.80
CA THR A 847 78.90 -12.20 -24.28
C THR A 847 77.46 -12.18 -23.81
#